data_AF-A0A966P928-F1
#
_entry.id   AF-A0A966P928-F1
#
_cell.length_a   1.000
_cell.length_b   1.000
_cell.length_c   1.000
_cell.angle_alpha   90.00
_cell.angle_beta   90.00
_cell.angle_gamma   90.00
#
_symmetry.space_group_name_H-M   'P 1'
#
loop_
_entity.id
_entity.type
_entity.pdbx_description
1 polymer ?
#
loop_
_entity_poly.entity_id
_entity_poly.type
_entity_poly.pdbx_seq_one_letter_code
_entity_poly.pdbx_strand_id
1 'polypeptide(L)'
;MAISEKLFSALPERSGLYDPAFEHDACGVAMVATLNKEATHEIVQQGLEALRNLDHRGASGAEVNSGDGAGIMIRVPDVFLRKQINFELPSAGEYAVGIAFLPKDFQELNRLDDLAIEEGLRVLGWRNVPINSTSLGATALSVMPDFKMLFLQGARGESGIALDRLAFCFRKRVEHQLPIYFGSLSAQTIVYKGMLTTHQLSEFFPDLNDPALCSPFALVHSRFSTNTFPSWPLAHPYRFIAHNGEINTVKGNRNWMAAREALLESALIPGDLKRLFPIVDPQGSDSASFDEVLELLYLGGRSLPHAVLMMIPEAWENHETMSEPRRDFYRFHSALMEPWDGPACITFTDGHQIGAVLDRNGLRPSRFWITKDGLVVLASEVGVLDIPQERVLRKGRLQPGKMFLVDLDAGRIIEDDEIKDSLAKTAPYGEWLHAGMVRLEDIPAREHIFYPHSSVLRRQRAFGYTEEEIRLIITPMARTGAEPIGSMGTDTPVAVLSEKPRLLFDYFSQLFAQVTNPPLDAIREELVTSLGGSIGPEHNLLDPGPASCRQISLDFPVIDNDQLAKIINVNADGTHPGLSAYVVRGLFQIAEGGDGLRERIEEIRSEVSQAIKDGARIIVLSDRDGDGENAPIPSLLLTAAVHHHLICEKTRTKVGLVVESGEVREVH
;
A
#
# COMPACT_ATOMS: atom_id res chain seq x y z
N MET A 1 -17.14 2.26 6.55
CA MET A 1 -16.42 3.44 7.07
C MET A 1 -16.02 3.11 8.48
N ALA A 2 -14.72 3.06 8.79
CA ALA A 2 -14.29 2.92 10.17
C ALA A 2 -14.69 4.18 10.93
N ILE A 3 -15.29 4.01 12.10
CA ILE A 3 -15.69 5.14 12.94
C ILE A 3 -14.44 5.76 13.60
N SER A 4 -13.38 4.96 13.76
CA SER A 4 -12.23 5.18 14.64
C SER A 4 -11.28 6.32 14.28
N GLU A 5 -10.99 6.61 13.00
CA GLU A 5 -9.94 7.60 12.65
C GLU A 5 -10.38 9.06 12.77
N LYS A 6 -11.69 9.33 12.72
CA LYS A 6 -12.22 10.66 13.10
C LYS A 6 -12.19 10.90 14.61
N LEU A 7 -11.99 9.85 15.43
CA LEU A 7 -11.87 10.01 16.88
C LEU A 7 -10.41 10.24 17.25
N PHE A 8 -10.20 11.15 18.19
CA PHE A 8 -8.87 11.55 18.66
C PHE A 8 -8.04 12.28 17.59
N SER A 9 -8.71 12.81 16.58
CA SER A 9 -8.18 13.62 15.49
C SER A 9 -9.01 14.90 15.34
N ALA A 10 -8.37 16.03 15.04
CA ALA A 10 -9.05 17.29 14.69
C ALA A 10 -8.76 17.73 13.24
N LEU A 11 -8.54 16.76 12.34
CA LEU A 11 -8.37 17.02 10.92
C LEU A 11 -9.65 17.66 10.33
N PRO A 12 -9.56 18.82 9.64
CA PRO A 12 -10.71 19.45 9.02
C PRO A 12 -11.29 18.60 7.88
N GLU A 13 -12.59 18.75 7.64
CA GLU A 13 -13.18 18.27 6.38
C GLU A 13 -12.71 19.14 5.21
N ARG A 14 -12.76 18.58 3.99
CA ARG A 14 -12.43 19.29 2.76
C ARG A 14 -13.19 20.61 2.70
N SER A 15 -12.46 21.72 2.63
CA SER A 15 -13.05 23.07 2.61
C SER A 15 -12.19 24.00 1.77
N GLY A 16 -12.80 24.61 0.74
CA GLY A 16 -12.08 25.43 -0.23
C GLY A 16 -11.01 24.61 -0.96
N LEU A 17 -9.74 25.07 -0.88
CA LEU A 17 -8.58 24.42 -1.49
C LEU A 17 -7.91 23.37 -0.59
N TYR A 18 -8.30 23.27 0.68
CA TYR A 18 -7.76 22.26 1.58
C TYR A 18 -8.48 20.93 1.36
N ASP A 19 -7.70 19.87 1.14
CA ASP A 19 -8.17 18.49 1.05
C ASP A 19 -7.23 17.60 1.90
N PRO A 20 -7.74 16.91 2.95
CA PRO A 20 -6.91 16.08 3.83
C PRO A 20 -6.23 14.91 3.08
N ALA A 21 -6.67 14.58 1.87
CA ALA A 21 -6.03 13.55 1.03
C ALA A 21 -4.67 13.96 0.46
N PHE A 22 -4.20 15.20 0.70
CA PHE A 22 -2.87 15.69 0.32
C PHE A 22 -1.93 15.88 1.52
N GLU A 23 -2.21 15.22 2.64
CA GLU A 23 -1.33 15.28 3.81
C GLU A 23 -0.19 14.26 3.71
N HIS A 24 1.00 14.70 4.11
CA HIS A 24 2.25 13.95 3.99
C HIS A 24 3.10 14.11 5.25
N ASP A 25 3.89 13.08 5.56
CA ASP A 25 4.75 13.00 6.74
C ASP A 25 6.17 12.55 6.35
N ALA A 26 7.18 13.01 7.09
CA ALA A 26 8.57 12.53 7.00
C ALA A 26 9.10 12.32 8.42
N CYS A 27 10.06 11.43 8.66
CA CYS A 27 10.26 10.94 10.05
C CYS A 27 11.72 10.65 10.43
N GLY A 28 11.92 10.22 11.67
CA GLY A 28 13.08 9.46 12.15
C GLY A 28 12.65 8.07 12.65
N VAL A 29 13.35 7.01 12.24
CA VAL A 29 13.12 5.63 12.72
C VAL A 29 14.39 5.05 13.32
N ALA A 30 14.27 4.32 14.42
CA ALA A 30 15.35 3.54 14.99
C ALA A 30 14.85 2.21 15.56
N MET A 31 15.75 1.24 15.58
CA MET A 31 15.53 -0.13 16.02
C MET A 31 16.75 -0.55 16.83
N VAL A 32 16.49 -1.09 18.00
CA VAL A 32 17.49 -1.74 18.85
C VAL A 32 17.04 -3.17 19.08
N ALA A 33 17.93 -4.14 18.92
CA ALA A 33 17.64 -5.56 19.08
C ALA A 33 18.86 -6.31 19.64
N THR A 34 18.64 -7.48 20.22
CA THR A 34 19.72 -8.35 20.72
C THR A 34 19.74 -9.71 20.03
N LEU A 35 20.94 -10.16 19.67
CA LEU A 35 21.21 -11.51 19.15
C LEU A 35 21.36 -12.55 20.26
N ASN A 36 21.46 -12.11 21.52
CA ASN A 36 21.66 -13.00 22.66
C ASN A 36 20.37 -13.70 23.13
N LYS A 37 19.23 -13.40 22.50
CA LYS A 37 17.89 -13.96 22.80
C LYS A 37 17.32 -13.59 24.17
N GLU A 38 18.06 -12.84 24.99
CA GLU A 38 17.62 -12.41 26.30
C GLU A 38 16.89 -11.07 26.23
N ALA A 39 15.63 -11.05 26.65
CA ALA A 39 14.88 -9.81 26.79
C ALA A 39 15.36 -9.04 28.02
N THR A 40 15.76 -7.78 27.84
CA THR A 40 16.20 -6.92 28.95
C THR A 40 15.52 -5.55 28.90
N HIS A 41 15.45 -4.89 30.05
CA HIS A 41 14.97 -3.51 30.11
C HIS A 41 15.98 -2.53 29.48
N GLU A 42 17.26 -2.88 29.45
CA GLU A 42 18.31 -2.07 28.80
C GLU A 42 18.00 -1.86 27.32
N ILE A 43 17.51 -2.87 26.60
CA ILE A 43 17.12 -2.73 25.18
C ILE A 43 15.99 -1.70 25.01
N VAL A 44 15.02 -1.69 25.94
CA VAL A 44 13.92 -0.70 25.93
C VAL A 44 14.47 0.70 26.20
N GLN A 45 15.35 0.85 27.18
CA GLN A 45 16.00 2.13 27.51
C GLN A 45 16.84 2.67 26.35
N GLN A 46 17.61 1.80 25.69
CA GLN A 46 18.38 2.14 24.49
C GLN A 46 17.46 2.53 23.33
N GLY A 47 16.31 1.88 23.15
CA GLY A 47 15.30 2.32 22.19
C GLY A 47 14.80 3.74 22.47
N LEU A 48 14.47 4.05 23.73
CA LEU A 48 14.04 5.39 24.15
C LEU A 48 15.14 6.44 24.01
N GLU A 49 16.39 6.09 24.29
CA GLU A 49 17.55 6.97 24.07
C GLU A 49 17.74 7.26 22.58
N ALA A 50 17.65 6.23 21.73
CA ALA A 50 17.71 6.39 20.28
C ALA A 50 16.58 7.31 19.76
N LEU A 51 15.37 7.19 20.31
CA LEU A 51 14.26 8.07 19.97
C LEU A 51 14.54 9.54 20.32
N ARG A 52 15.07 9.81 21.53
CA ARG A 52 15.45 11.18 21.96
C ARG A 52 16.54 11.78 21.07
N ASN A 53 17.48 10.96 20.62
CA ASN A 53 18.54 11.39 19.72
C ASN A 53 18.07 11.60 18.27
N LEU A 54 16.78 11.35 17.97
CA LEU A 54 16.14 11.67 16.68
C LEU A 54 15.24 12.92 16.76
N ASP A 55 15.27 13.68 17.85
CA ASP A 55 14.39 14.84 18.05
C ASP A 55 14.53 15.90 16.95
N HIS A 56 15.74 16.12 16.43
CA HIS A 56 15.99 17.06 15.31
C HIS A 56 15.37 16.62 13.99
N ARG A 57 14.86 15.39 13.89
CA ARG A 57 14.06 14.89 12.76
C ARG A 57 12.55 14.96 13.01
N GLY A 58 12.13 15.26 14.23
CA GLY A 58 10.74 15.52 14.58
C GLY A 58 10.39 16.99 14.36
N ALA A 59 9.09 17.27 14.17
CA ALA A 59 8.56 18.61 14.30
C ALA A 59 7.97 18.76 15.71
N SER A 60 8.17 19.95 16.28
CA SER A 60 7.21 20.46 17.27
C SER A 60 6.11 21.15 16.49
N GLY A 61 4.85 20.86 16.82
CA GLY A 61 3.69 21.51 16.26
C GLY A 61 3.61 23.00 16.62
N ALA A 62 2.42 23.60 16.54
CA ALA A 62 2.23 25.02 16.82
C ALA A 62 2.69 25.45 18.25
N GLU A 63 2.78 24.49 19.17
CA GLU A 63 3.30 24.67 20.52
C GLU A 63 4.56 23.80 20.70
N VAL A 64 5.56 24.32 21.43
CA VAL A 64 6.84 23.62 21.71
C VAL A 64 6.63 22.25 22.38
N ASN A 65 5.54 22.10 23.14
CA ASN A 65 5.23 20.89 23.91
C ASN A 65 4.19 19.98 23.23
N SER A 66 3.87 20.23 21.96
CA SER A 66 2.98 19.39 21.15
C SER A 66 3.81 18.77 20.02
N GLY A 67 4.19 17.50 20.13
CA GLY A 67 4.88 16.78 19.05
C GLY A 67 3.89 16.12 18.09
N ASP A 68 4.28 15.93 16.82
CA ASP A 68 3.38 15.34 15.80
C ASP A 68 3.16 13.83 15.97
N GLY A 69 3.99 13.17 16.77
CA GLY A 69 3.82 11.78 17.14
C GLY A 69 5.13 11.07 17.51
N ALA A 70 5.12 10.32 18.60
CA ALA A 70 6.22 9.46 18.99
C ALA A 70 5.70 8.13 19.55
N GLY A 71 6.47 7.07 19.37
CA GLY A 71 6.09 5.77 19.91
C GLY A 71 7.20 4.74 19.90
N ILE A 72 6.92 3.64 20.58
CA ILE A 72 7.77 2.46 20.73
C ILE A 72 6.92 1.19 20.60
N MET A 73 7.42 0.24 19.83
CA MET A 73 6.93 -1.13 19.77
C MET A 73 7.95 -2.06 20.42
N ILE A 74 7.45 -2.98 21.25
CA ILE A 74 8.23 -4.00 21.97
C ILE A 74 7.52 -5.35 21.90
N ARG A 75 8.24 -6.42 22.25
CA ARG A 75 7.62 -7.72 22.51
C ARG A 75 6.74 -7.63 23.77
N VAL A 76 5.62 -8.35 23.80
CA VAL A 76 4.71 -8.40 24.95
C VAL A 76 5.47 -8.76 26.24
N PRO A 77 5.55 -7.85 27.23
CA PRO A 77 6.39 -8.05 28.41
C PRO A 77 5.61 -8.81 29.51
N ASP A 78 5.47 -10.14 29.36
CA ASP A 78 4.62 -10.99 30.21
C ASP A 78 4.86 -10.81 31.72
N VAL A 79 6.14 -10.79 32.14
CA VAL A 79 6.54 -10.64 33.55
C VAL A 79 6.04 -9.32 34.14
N PHE A 80 6.10 -8.24 33.36
CA PHE A 80 5.59 -6.94 33.76
C PHE A 80 4.07 -6.99 33.84
N LEU A 81 3.39 -7.44 32.79
CA LEU A 81 1.92 -7.43 32.72
C LEU A 81 1.27 -8.20 33.86
N ARG A 82 1.78 -9.39 34.22
CA ARG A 82 1.28 -10.18 35.37
C ARG A 82 1.37 -9.44 36.70
N LYS A 83 2.37 -8.59 36.89
CA LYS A 83 2.52 -7.78 38.12
C LYS A 83 1.54 -6.62 38.18
N GLN A 84 1.00 -6.20 37.04
CA GLN A 84 0.23 -4.95 36.89
C GLN A 84 -1.29 -5.18 36.82
N ILE A 85 -1.74 -6.43 36.90
CA ILE A 85 -3.15 -6.82 36.80
C ILE A 85 -3.57 -7.66 38.01
N ASN A 86 -4.88 -7.82 38.17
CA ASN A 86 -5.51 -8.54 39.28
C ASN A 86 -6.28 -9.80 38.83
N PHE A 87 -6.08 -10.25 37.60
CA PHE A 87 -6.66 -11.47 37.04
C PHE A 87 -5.57 -12.39 36.50
N GLU A 88 -5.90 -13.67 36.34
CA GLU A 88 -4.95 -14.67 35.85
C GLU A 88 -4.78 -14.59 34.34
N LEU A 89 -3.53 -14.57 33.88
CA LEU A 89 -3.20 -14.69 32.47
C LEU A 89 -2.81 -16.14 32.12
N PRO A 90 -3.26 -16.65 30.96
CA PRO A 90 -2.70 -17.84 30.31
C PRO A 90 -1.19 -17.73 30.09
N SER A 91 -0.53 -18.78 29.60
CA SER A 91 0.92 -18.73 29.33
C SER A 91 1.25 -17.66 28.28
N ALA A 92 2.49 -17.14 28.28
CA ALA A 92 2.90 -16.15 27.28
C ALA A 92 2.67 -16.70 25.85
N GLY A 93 2.05 -15.89 24.98
CA GLY A 93 1.63 -16.29 23.64
C GLY A 93 0.25 -16.94 23.56
N GLU A 94 -0.40 -17.29 24.68
CA GLU A 94 -1.78 -17.81 24.75
C GLU A 94 -2.81 -16.73 25.12
N TYR A 95 -2.37 -15.48 25.22
CA TYR A 95 -3.23 -14.30 25.33
C TYR A 95 -2.74 -13.21 24.39
N ALA A 96 -3.67 -12.41 23.88
CA ALA A 96 -3.38 -11.19 23.14
C ALA A 96 -3.63 -9.98 24.03
N VAL A 97 -2.80 -8.95 23.89
CA VAL A 97 -2.93 -7.68 24.60
C VAL A 97 -2.78 -6.52 23.64
N GLY A 98 -3.50 -5.44 23.91
CA GLY A 98 -3.47 -4.25 23.06
C GLY A 98 -3.92 -3.00 23.79
N ILE A 99 -3.32 -1.86 23.44
CA ILE A 99 -3.75 -0.55 23.98
C ILE A 99 -4.86 -0.01 23.09
N ALA A 100 -6.06 0.09 23.67
CA ALA A 100 -7.23 0.74 23.10
C ALA A 100 -7.23 2.23 23.45
N PHE A 101 -7.49 3.05 22.45
CA PHE A 101 -7.78 4.48 22.58
C PHE A 101 -9.30 4.60 22.62
N LEU A 102 -9.82 5.07 23.75
CA LEU A 102 -11.24 5.15 24.04
C LEU A 102 -11.70 6.61 24.16
N PRO A 103 -12.94 6.91 23.76
CA PRO A 103 -13.57 8.19 24.09
C PRO A 103 -13.65 8.35 25.60
N LYS A 104 -13.57 9.59 26.08
CA LYS A 104 -13.83 9.91 27.48
C LYS A 104 -15.20 9.37 27.88
N ASP A 105 -15.27 8.71 29.03
CA ASP A 105 -16.50 8.11 29.57
C ASP A 105 -17.16 7.04 28.67
N PHE A 106 -16.39 6.31 27.85
CA PHE A 106 -16.93 5.24 26.99
C PHE A 106 -17.70 4.16 27.80
N GLN A 107 -18.99 3.97 27.47
CA GLN A 107 -19.92 3.09 28.20
C GLN A 107 -20.22 1.75 27.53
N GLU A 108 -19.84 1.53 26.27
CA GLU A 108 -20.26 0.35 25.49
C GLU A 108 -19.30 -0.86 25.64
N LEU A 109 -18.70 -1.04 26.82
CA LEU A 109 -17.75 -2.14 27.06
C LEU A 109 -18.39 -3.52 26.85
N ASN A 110 -19.67 -3.70 27.19
CA ASN A 110 -20.38 -4.97 27.00
C ASN A 110 -20.42 -5.39 25.51
N ARG A 111 -20.45 -4.43 24.59
CA ARG A 111 -20.46 -4.74 23.15
C ARG A 111 -19.13 -5.31 22.66
N LEU A 112 -18.04 -5.03 23.37
CA LEU A 112 -16.74 -5.65 23.11
C LEU A 112 -16.74 -7.11 23.55
N ASP A 113 -17.40 -7.44 24.67
CA ASP A 113 -17.55 -8.84 25.10
C ASP A 113 -18.36 -9.64 24.07
N ASP A 114 -19.46 -9.06 23.57
CA ASP A 114 -20.29 -9.69 22.52
C ASP A 114 -19.49 -9.96 21.24
N LEU A 115 -18.77 -8.94 20.74
CA LEU A 115 -17.92 -9.07 19.55
C LEU A 115 -16.77 -10.06 19.76
N ALA A 116 -16.20 -10.12 20.96
CA ALA A 116 -15.15 -11.09 21.28
C ALA A 116 -15.70 -12.51 21.18
N ILE A 117 -16.87 -12.77 21.77
CA ILE A 117 -17.54 -14.09 21.71
C ILE A 117 -17.84 -14.49 20.27
N GLU A 118 -18.36 -13.56 19.46
CA GLU A 118 -18.66 -13.81 18.04
C GLU A 118 -17.41 -14.18 17.23
N GLU A 119 -16.26 -13.61 17.55
CA GLU A 119 -14.97 -13.90 16.90
C GLU A 119 -14.19 -15.03 17.58
N GLY A 120 -14.82 -15.80 18.48
CA GLY A 120 -14.19 -16.95 19.14
C GLY A 120 -13.11 -16.57 20.16
N LEU A 121 -13.23 -15.38 20.75
CA LEU A 121 -12.36 -14.86 21.79
C LEU A 121 -13.11 -14.73 23.12
N ARG A 122 -12.33 -14.66 24.20
CA ARG A 122 -12.79 -14.35 25.55
C ARG A 122 -12.03 -13.15 26.08
N VAL A 123 -12.76 -12.15 26.57
CA VAL A 123 -12.18 -11.04 27.32
C VAL A 123 -11.76 -11.55 28.70
N LEU A 124 -10.45 -11.45 28.99
CA LEU A 124 -9.89 -11.81 30.30
C LEU A 124 -10.03 -10.67 31.30
N GLY A 125 -9.85 -9.43 30.83
CA GLY A 125 -9.94 -8.25 31.66
C GLY A 125 -9.38 -7.01 30.98
N TRP A 126 -9.46 -5.91 31.71
CA TRP A 126 -9.00 -4.59 31.31
C TRP A 126 -8.02 -4.03 32.35
N ARG A 127 -7.00 -3.32 31.88
CA ARG A 127 -6.09 -2.53 32.72
C ARG A 127 -6.10 -1.09 32.26
N ASN A 128 -6.34 -0.15 33.17
CA ASN A 128 -6.11 1.26 32.88
C ASN A 128 -4.60 1.50 32.71
N VAL A 129 -4.19 2.09 31.60
CA VAL A 129 -2.77 2.40 31.38
C VAL A 129 -2.43 3.64 32.21
N PRO A 130 -1.42 3.59 33.10
CA PRO A 130 -1.02 4.77 33.82
C PRO A 130 -0.45 5.79 32.83
N ILE A 131 -0.93 7.04 32.92
CA ILE A 131 -0.46 8.14 32.08
C ILE A 131 -0.04 9.34 32.93
N ASN A 132 0.91 10.13 32.42
CA ASN A 132 1.25 11.44 32.96
C ASN A 132 1.14 12.52 31.89
N SER A 133 0.01 13.25 31.87
CA SER A 133 -0.29 14.26 30.85
C SER A 133 0.21 15.67 31.21
N THR A 134 1.01 15.84 32.26
CA THR A 134 1.39 17.20 32.76
C THR A 134 2.25 17.99 31.79
N SER A 135 3.04 17.32 30.96
CA SER A 135 3.96 17.98 30.02
C SER A 135 3.35 18.24 28.64
N LEU A 136 2.10 17.82 28.38
CA LEU A 136 1.45 17.93 27.08
C LEU A 136 0.94 19.35 26.79
N GLY A 137 1.05 19.77 25.54
CA GLY A 137 0.43 20.98 25.02
C GLY A 137 -1.10 20.88 24.93
N ALA A 138 -1.76 22.04 24.80
CA ALA A 138 -3.22 22.13 24.80
C ALA A 138 -3.83 21.42 23.59
N THR A 139 -3.14 21.47 22.45
CA THR A 139 -3.56 20.82 21.20
C THR A 139 -3.65 19.29 21.38
N ALA A 140 -2.60 18.65 21.90
CA ALA A 140 -2.59 17.21 22.15
C ALA A 140 -3.64 16.79 23.20
N LEU A 141 -3.80 17.58 24.27
CA LEU A 141 -4.78 17.34 25.34
C LEU A 141 -6.23 17.43 24.84
N SER A 142 -6.51 18.31 23.86
CA SER A 142 -7.87 18.55 23.37
C SER A 142 -8.51 17.31 22.73
N VAL A 143 -7.69 16.45 22.12
CA VAL A 143 -8.12 15.22 21.44
C VAL A 143 -7.59 13.94 22.11
N MET A 144 -7.04 14.05 23.32
CA MET A 144 -6.44 12.91 24.03
C MET A 144 -7.49 11.84 24.38
N PRO A 145 -7.27 10.56 23.99
CA PRO A 145 -8.12 9.45 24.39
C PRO A 145 -7.86 9.01 25.84
N ASP A 146 -8.77 8.20 26.37
CA ASP A 146 -8.47 7.35 27.52
C ASP A 146 -7.75 6.08 27.03
N PHE A 147 -6.73 5.64 27.78
CA PHE A 147 -5.91 4.49 27.41
C PHE A 147 -6.24 3.28 28.30
N LYS A 148 -6.69 2.18 27.68
CA LYS A 148 -6.89 0.92 28.39
C LYS A 148 -6.25 -0.23 27.62
N MET A 149 -5.60 -1.13 28.35
CA MET A 149 -5.16 -2.41 27.81
C MET A 149 -6.28 -3.44 27.89
N LEU A 150 -6.61 -4.04 26.76
CA LEU A 150 -7.52 -5.17 26.63
C LEU A 150 -6.73 -6.46 26.57
N PHE A 151 -7.14 -7.47 27.33
CA PHE A 151 -6.56 -8.81 27.34
C PHE A 151 -7.57 -9.83 26.81
N LEU A 152 -7.17 -10.60 25.79
CA LEU A 152 -8.01 -11.58 25.10
C LEU A 152 -7.38 -12.96 25.13
N GLN A 153 -8.21 -13.99 25.15
CA GLN A 153 -7.81 -15.39 25.01
C GLN A 153 -8.62 -16.05 23.88
N GLY A 154 -8.03 -16.98 23.14
CA GLY A 154 -8.75 -17.85 22.21
C GLY A 154 -9.70 -18.80 22.94
N ALA A 155 -10.96 -18.88 22.51
CA ALA A 155 -11.97 -19.71 23.17
C ALA A 155 -11.65 -21.22 23.11
N ARG A 156 -10.79 -21.65 22.17
CA ARG A 156 -10.35 -23.05 22.02
C ARG A 156 -8.87 -23.25 22.36
N GLY A 157 -8.25 -22.27 23.02
CA GLY A 157 -6.82 -22.31 23.37
C GLY A 157 -5.90 -21.97 22.21
N GLU A 158 -6.38 -21.19 21.23
CA GLU A 158 -5.53 -20.64 20.17
C GLU A 158 -4.38 -19.80 20.75
N SER A 159 -3.19 -19.90 20.16
CA SER A 159 -1.98 -19.20 20.61
C SER A 159 -1.14 -18.71 19.44
N GLY A 160 -0.23 -17.77 19.72
CA GLY A 160 0.65 -17.14 18.74
C GLY A 160 -0.14 -16.57 17.56
N ILE A 161 0.31 -16.86 16.33
CA ILE A 161 -0.32 -16.35 15.11
C ILE A 161 -1.79 -16.78 14.95
N ALA A 162 -2.18 -17.95 15.49
CA ALA A 162 -3.57 -18.39 15.43
C ALA A 162 -4.47 -17.48 16.28
N LEU A 163 -3.96 -17.03 17.43
CA LEU A 163 -4.66 -16.05 18.26
C LEU A 163 -4.65 -14.66 17.62
N ASP A 164 -3.53 -14.24 17.02
CA ASP A 164 -3.45 -12.96 16.30
C ASP A 164 -4.46 -12.86 15.15
N ARG A 165 -4.73 -13.97 14.44
CA ARG A 165 -5.78 -14.01 13.39
C ARG A 165 -7.17 -13.72 13.94
N LEU A 166 -7.49 -14.25 15.12
CA LEU A 166 -8.77 -13.96 15.80
C LEU A 166 -8.80 -12.51 16.29
N ALA A 167 -7.70 -12.05 16.91
CA ALA A 167 -7.56 -10.69 17.42
C ALA A 167 -7.67 -9.64 16.29
N PHE A 168 -7.12 -9.93 15.10
CA PHE A 168 -7.28 -9.12 13.90
C PHE A 168 -8.75 -8.99 13.48
N CYS A 169 -9.48 -10.12 13.41
CA CYS A 169 -10.90 -10.11 13.04
C CYS A 169 -11.71 -9.28 14.03
N PHE A 170 -11.49 -9.50 15.33
CA PHE A 170 -12.10 -8.75 16.40
C PHE A 170 -11.80 -7.25 16.29
N ARG A 171 -10.51 -6.88 16.16
CA ARG A 171 -10.08 -5.49 16.05
C ARG A 171 -10.75 -4.78 14.87
N LYS A 172 -10.73 -5.37 13.67
CA LYS A 172 -11.37 -4.79 12.48
C LYS A 172 -12.87 -4.57 12.71
N ARG A 173 -13.57 -5.54 13.29
CA ARG A 173 -15.01 -5.38 13.61
C ARG A 173 -15.29 -4.32 14.66
N VAL A 174 -14.41 -4.19 15.65
CA VAL A 174 -14.52 -3.14 16.66
C VAL A 174 -14.27 -1.76 16.04
N GLU A 175 -13.20 -1.56 15.30
CA GLU A 175 -12.85 -0.28 14.65
C GLU A 175 -13.92 0.17 13.62
N HIS A 176 -14.65 -0.78 13.03
CA HIS A 176 -15.78 -0.50 12.14
C HIS A 176 -17.07 -0.13 12.85
N GLN A 177 -17.32 -0.66 14.04
CA GLN A 177 -18.63 -0.55 14.71
C GLN A 177 -18.63 0.39 15.91
N LEU A 178 -17.45 0.63 16.49
CA LEU A 178 -17.27 1.35 17.73
C LEU A 178 -16.24 2.46 17.57
N PRO A 179 -16.37 3.54 18.36
CA PRO A 179 -15.44 4.65 18.34
C PRO A 179 -14.12 4.34 19.06
N ILE A 180 -13.47 3.22 18.73
CA ILE A 180 -12.27 2.71 19.39
C ILE A 180 -11.17 2.52 18.36
N TYR A 181 -9.95 2.91 18.70
CA TYR A 181 -8.76 2.61 17.91
C TYR A 181 -7.80 1.73 18.71
N PHE A 182 -7.26 0.67 18.10
CA PHE A 182 -6.21 -0.12 18.74
C PHE A 182 -4.86 0.18 18.10
N GLY A 183 -3.93 0.70 18.91
CA GLY A 183 -2.53 0.89 18.47
C GLY A 183 -1.82 -0.42 18.18
N SER A 184 -2.20 -1.47 18.91
CA SER A 184 -1.82 -2.87 18.70
C SER A 184 -2.86 -3.75 19.39
N LEU A 185 -2.99 -5.01 18.95
CA LEU A 185 -3.73 -6.05 19.66
C LEU A 185 -3.16 -7.40 19.22
N SER A 186 -2.17 -7.92 19.95
CA SER A 186 -1.41 -9.10 19.55
C SER A 186 -0.92 -9.91 20.74
N ALA A 187 -0.65 -11.19 20.51
CA ALA A 187 0.05 -12.08 21.43
C ALA A 187 1.57 -11.86 21.44
N GLN A 188 2.13 -11.16 20.45
CA GLN A 188 3.58 -11.03 20.24
C GLN A 188 4.10 -9.62 20.54
N THR A 189 3.42 -8.58 20.06
CA THR A 189 3.88 -7.20 20.14
C THR A 189 2.88 -6.29 20.83
N ILE A 190 3.39 -5.22 21.45
CA ILE A 190 2.59 -4.13 22.02
C ILE A 190 3.22 -2.79 21.67
N VAL A 191 2.37 -1.81 21.38
CA VAL A 191 2.77 -0.47 20.93
C VAL A 191 2.30 0.59 21.93
N TYR A 192 3.25 1.38 22.42
CA TYR A 192 3.01 2.61 23.17
C TYR A 192 3.28 3.79 22.25
N LYS A 193 2.26 4.56 21.93
CA LYS A 193 2.38 5.70 21.01
C LYS A 193 1.39 6.80 21.34
N GLY A 194 1.67 7.99 20.85
CA GLY A 194 0.74 9.11 20.95
C GLY A 194 1.29 10.38 20.33
N MET A 195 0.50 11.44 20.41
CA MET A 195 0.87 12.78 19.99
C MET A 195 1.84 13.41 21.01
N LEU A 196 3.09 12.97 20.96
CA LEU A 196 4.14 13.23 21.94
C LEU A 196 5.41 13.68 21.23
N THR A 197 6.23 14.51 21.89
CA THR A 197 7.62 14.70 21.48
C THR A 197 8.45 13.46 21.85
N THR A 198 9.65 13.35 21.27
CA THR A 198 10.55 12.20 21.52
C THR A 198 10.90 12.03 22.99
N HIS A 199 11.04 13.14 23.73
CA HIS A 199 11.36 13.15 25.15
C HIS A 199 10.16 12.80 26.06
N GLN A 200 8.94 13.12 25.63
CA GLN A 200 7.73 12.93 26.43
C GLN A 200 7.29 11.46 26.53
N LEU A 201 7.68 10.58 25.60
CA LEU A 201 7.14 9.21 25.53
C LEU A 201 7.28 8.44 26.85
N SER A 202 8.48 8.41 27.43
CA SER A 202 8.74 7.71 28.70
C SER A 202 8.16 8.42 29.93
N GLU A 203 7.95 9.74 29.86
CA GLU A 203 7.29 10.49 30.92
C GLU A 203 5.78 10.21 30.91
N PHE A 204 5.18 10.26 29.73
CA PHE A 204 3.75 10.10 29.51
C PHE A 204 3.28 8.67 29.80
N PHE A 205 4.07 7.65 29.45
CA PHE A 205 3.80 6.26 29.81
C PHE A 205 4.83 5.74 30.84
N PRO A 206 4.58 5.91 32.16
CA PRO A 206 5.50 5.48 33.20
C PRO A 206 5.85 3.98 33.17
N ASP A 207 4.99 3.15 32.60
CA ASP A 207 5.23 1.72 32.34
C ASP A 207 6.62 1.49 31.70
N LEU A 208 7.02 2.35 30.76
CA LEU A 208 8.26 2.24 30.00
C LEU A 208 9.52 2.43 30.85
N ASN A 209 9.39 2.88 32.10
CA ASN A 209 10.50 3.00 33.05
C ASN A 209 10.53 1.87 34.09
N ASP A 210 9.57 0.94 34.07
CA ASP A 210 9.54 -0.19 34.99
C ASP A 210 10.62 -1.22 34.61
N PRO A 211 11.57 -1.57 35.50
CA PRO A 211 12.62 -2.53 35.21
C PRO A 211 12.14 -3.95 34.85
N ALA A 212 10.89 -4.30 35.16
CA ALA A 212 10.29 -5.57 34.76
C ALA A 212 9.80 -5.58 33.30
N LEU A 213 9.68 -4.40 32.67
CA LEU A 213 9.32 -4.27 31.26
C LEU A 213 10.55 -4.53 30.40
N CYS A 214 10.77 -5.81 30.09
CA CYS A 214 11.89 -6.30 29.30
C CYS A 214 11.45 -6.71 27.89
N SER A 215 12.29 -6.45 26.89
CA SER A 215 12.04 -6.85 25.50
C SER A 215 13.37 -7.20 24.80
N PRO A 216 13.39 -8.14 23.84
CA PRO A 216 14.59 -8.42 23.04
C PRO A 216 14.79 -7.41 21.90
N PHE A 217 13.79 -6.56 21.64
CA PHE A 217 13.90 -5.45 20.69
C PHE A 217 13.08 -4.23 21.14
N ALA A 218 13.41 -3.08 20.57
CA ALA A 218 12.65 -1.85 20.67
C ALA A 218 12.66 -1.16 19.29
N LEU A 219 11.49 -1.01 18.69
CA LEU A 219 11.30 -0.25 17.44
C LEU A 219 10.67 1.09 17.78
N VAL A 220 11.38 2.17 17.55
CA VAL A 220 10.94 3.53 17.87
C VAL A 220 10.79 4.39 16.63
N HIS A 221 9.91 5.38 16.73
CA HIS A 221 9.66 6.30 15.64
C HIS A 221 9.28 7.68 16.16
N SER A 222 9.78 8.71 15.46
CA SER A 222 9.41 10.12 15.61
C SER A 222 8.80 10.61 14.29
N ARG A 223 7.57 11.11 14.36
CA ARG A 223 6.80 11.62 13.21
C ARG A 223 7.04 13.12 13.06
N PHE A 224 7.17 13.59 11.82
CA PHE A 224 7.06 14.99 11.44
C PHE A 224 5.96 15.09 10.39
N SER A 225 4.95 15.91 10.66
CA SER A 225 3.83 16.13 9.75
C SER A 225 3.90 17.50 9.09
N THR A 226 3.36 17.58 7.88
CA THR A 226 3.16 18.88 7.21
C THR A 226 1.95 19.65 7.73
N ASN A 227 1.12 19.03 8.58
CA ASN A 227 -0.05 19.65 9.20
C ASN A 227 0.20 20.03 10.67
N THR A 228 -0.61 20.94 11.21
CA THR A 228 -0.63 21.30 12.64
C THR A 228 -1.82 20.70 13.38
N PHE A 229 -2.57 19.79 12.75
CA PHE A 229 -3.80 19.24 13.30
C PHE A 229 -3.49 18.01 14.15
N PRO A 230 -3.98 17.97 15.41
CA PRO A 230 -3.64 16.87 16.31
C PRO A 230 -4.32 15.57 15.91
N SER A 231 -3.56 14.46 15.92
CA SER A 231 -4.10 13.11 15.75
C SER A 231 -3.26 12.08 16.49
N TRP A 232 -3.84 11.45 17.53
CA TRP A 232 -3.17 10.39 18.30
C TRP A 232 -2.97 9.09 17.51
N PRO A 233 -3.94 8.59 16.71
CA PRO A 233 -3.79 7.35 15.98
C PRO A 233 -2.68 7.36 14.92
N LEU A 234 -2.38 8.53 14.33
CA LEU A 234 -1.38 8.69 13.27
C LEU A 234 0.06 8.60 13.75
N ALA A 235 0.31 8.62 15.07
CA ALA A 235 1.64 8.34 15.60
C ALA A 235 2.06 6.92 15.20
N HIS A 236 3.36 6.73 14.95
CA HIS A 236 3.97 5.42 14.71
C HIS A 236 4.63 4.89 16.00
N PRO A 237 5.01 3.60 16.07
CA PRO A 237 4.79 2.54 15.07
C PRO A 237 3.30 2.20 14.83
N TYR A 238 3.02 1.55 13.71
CA TYR A 238 1.77 0.82 13.49
C TYR A 238 1.89 -0.61 14.05
N ARG A 239 1.15 -1.60 13.53
CA ARG A 239 1.05 -2.92 14.17
C ARG A 239 2.25 -3.81 13.82
N PHE A 240 2.78 -3.66 12.61
CA PHE A 240 3.95 -4.39 12.12
C PHE A 240 5.08 -3.46 11.71
N ILE A 241 4.79 -2.21 11.32
CA ILE A 241 5.78 -1.32 10.72
C ILE A 241 6.02 0.00 11.46
N ALA A 242 7.22 0.54 11.27
CA ALA A 242 7.51 1.96 11.36
C ALA A 242 8.08 2.41 10.01
N HIS A 243 7.38 3.33 9.35
CA HIS A 243 7.73 3.82 8.04
C HIS A 243 8.32 5.22 8.10
N ASN A 244 9.48 5.38 7.46
CA ASN A 244 10.14 6.65 7.27
C ASN A 244 10.16 6.99 5.78
N GLY A 245 9.29 7.89 5.35
CA GLY A 245 9.12 8.19 3.93
C GLY A 245 7.66 8.46 3.57
N GLU A 246 7.34 8.34 2.28
CA GLU A 246 6.02 8.59 1.72
C GLU A 246 5.74 7.60 0.58
N ILE A 247 4.53 7.02 0.56
CA ILE A 247 4.08 6.14 -0.52
C ILE A 247 3.29 6.96 -1.55
N ASN A 248 3.96 7.38 -2.62
CA ASN A 248 3.37 8.25 -3.65
C ASN A 248 2.31 7.54 -4.52
N THR A 249 2.29 6.21 -4.52
CA THR A 249 1.33 5.36 -5.25
C THR A 249 0.07 5.02 -4.45
N VAL A 250 -0.06 5.48 -3.20
CA VAL A 250 -1.07 5.04 -2.23
C VAL A 250 -2.51 5.06 -2.76
N LYS A 251 -2.89 6.07 -3.55
CA LYS A 251 -4.26 6.18 -4.10
C LYS A 251 -4.58 5.02 -5.04
N GLY A 252 -3.63 4.65 -5.90
CA GLY A 252 -3.74 3.48 -6.78
C GLY A 252 -3.84 2.19 -5.95
N ASN A 253 -2.93 2.04 -4.99
CA ASN A 253 -2.85 0.84 -4.14
C ASN A 253 -4.13 0.61 -3.33
N ARG A 254 -4.73 1.68 -2.76
CA ARG A 254 -6.01 1.62 -2.06
C ARG A 254 -7.14 1.16 -2.97
N ASN A 255 -7.23 1.73 -4.18
CA ASN A 255 -8.27 1.38 -5.13
C ASN A 255 -8.16 -0.08 -5.59
N TRP A 256 -6.94 -0.55 -5.86
CA TRP A 256 -6.70 -1.95 -6.22
C TRP A 256 -6.99 -2.89 -5.07
N MET A 257 -6.60 -2.56 -3.84
CA MET A 257 -6.93 -3.36 -2.67
C MET A 257 -8.46 -3.44 -2.45
N ALA A 258 -9.17 -2.33 -2.59
CA ALA A 258 -10.64 -2.29 -2.52
C ALA A 258 -11.30 -3.17 -3.61
N ALA A 259 -10.73 -3.19 -4.83
CA ALA A 259 -11.20 -4.08 -5.89
C ALA A 259 -10.91 -5.56 -5.59
N ARG A 260 -9.76 -5.86 -4.96
CA ARG A 260 -9.34 -7.22 -4.57
C ARG A 260 -10.14 -7.80 -3.42
N GLU A 261 -10.76 -6.99 -2.56
CA GLU A 261 -11.69 -7.47 -1.51
C GLU A 261 -12.75 -8.42 -2.04
N ALA A 262 -13.18 -8.24 -3.30
CA ALA A 262 -14.13 -9.11 -3.98
C ALA A 262 -13.67 -10.58 -4.14
N LEU A 263 -12.35 -10.79 -4.18
CA LEU A 263 -11.69 -12.08 -4.43
C LEU A 263 -11.03 -12.67 -3.18
N LEU A 264 -11.00 -11.93 -2.07
CA LEU A 264 -10.32 -12.36 -0.87
C LEU A 264 -11.07 -13.53 -0.22
N GLU A 265 -10.37 -14.65 -0.13
CA GLU A 265 -10.79 -15.82 0.62
C GLU A 265 -9.58 -16.35 1.41
N SER A 266 -9.79 -16.86 2.62
CA SER A 266 -8.72 -17.42 3.44
C SER A 266 -9.20 -18.64 4.20
N ALA A 267 -8.40 -19.70 4.20
CA ALA A 267 -8.60 -20.85 5.08
C ALA A 267 -8.04 -20.60 6.49
N LEU A 268 -7.16 -19.61 6.65
CA LEU A 268 -6.44 -19.33 7.89
C LEU A 268 -7.14 -18.28 8.74
N ILE A 269 -7.68 -17.24 8.11
CA ILE A 269 -8.52 -16.23 8.78
C ILE A 269 -9.96 -16.76 8.80
N PRO A 270 -10.57 -17.00 9.98
CA PRO A 270 -11.85 -17.67 10.05
C PRO A 270 -13.01 -16.79 9.57
N GLY A 271 -14.09 -17.43 9.12
CA GLY A 271 -15.35 -16.77 8.72
C GLY A 271 -15.28 -16.04 7.37
N ASP A 272 -16.41 -15.47 6.94
CA ASP A 272 -16.45 -14.66 5.71
C ASP A 272 -15.69 -13.33 5.92
N LEU A 273 -14.66 -13.08 5.11
CA LEU A 273 -13.85 -11.85 5.18
C LEU A 273 -14.66 -10.59 4.91
N LYS A 274 -15.84 -10.68 4.27
CA LYS A 274 -16.71 -9.52 4.01
C LYS A 274 -17.08 -8.75 5.28
N ARG A 275 -17.14 -9.42 6.44
CA ARG A 275 -17.42 -8.78 7.73
C ARG A 275 -16.27 -7.87 8.20
N LEU A 276 -15.07 -8.05 7.65
CA LEU A 276 -13.86 -7.30 7.97
C LEU A 276 -13.60 -6.16 6.98
N PHE A 277 -14.43 -5.98 5.95
CA PHE A 277 -14.26 -4.93 4.96
C PHE A 277 -14.79 -3.57 5.47
N PRO A 278 -14.14 -2.45 5.09
CA PRO A 278 -12.94 -2.37 4.25
C PRO A 278 -11.67 -2.83 4.99
N ILE A 279 -10.76 -3.52 4.30
CA ILE A 279 -9.46 -3.90 4.89
C ILE A 279 -8.58 -2.66 5.07
N VAL A 280 -8.51 -1.81 4.05
CA VAL A 280 -7.75 -0.57 4.11
C VAL A 280 -8.68 0.58 4.41
N ASP A 281 -8.36 1.40 5.42
CA ASP A 281 -9.14 2.61 5.67
C ASP A 281 -8.89 3.64 4.55
N PRO A 282 -9.93 4.09 3.82
CA PRO A 282 -9.76 5.12 2.80
C PRO A 282 -9.21 6.45 3.36
N GLN A 283 -9.42 6.73 4.65
CA GLN A 283 -9.00 7.96 5.32
C GLN A 283 -7.66 7.84 6.06
N GLY A 284 -7.09 6.65 6.13
CA GLY A 284 -5.83 6.41 6.82
C GLY A 284 -4.67 7.17 6.20
N SER A 285 -3.54 7.23 6.92
CA SER A 285 -2.27 7.63 6.30
C SER A 285 -1.81 6.58 5.29
N ASP A 286 -0.86 6.96 4.45
CA ASP A 286 -0.21 6.05 3.51
C ASP A 286 0.43 4.83 4.20
N SER A 287 1.09 5.10 5.31
CA SER A 287 1.79 4.17 6.18
C SER A 287 0.82 3.25 6.91
N ALA A 288 -0.34 3.76 7.34
CA ALA A 288 -1.41 2.93 7.90
C ALA A 288 -1.93 1.94 6.86
N SER A 289 -2.20 2.42 5.63
CA SER A 289 -2.68 1.56 4.55
C SER A 289 -1.68 0.45 4.20
N PHE A 290 -0.38 0.76 4.22
CA PHE A 290 0.66 -0.25 4.03
C PHE A 290 0.65 -1.30 5.15
N ASP A 291 0.59 -0.87 6.42
CA ASP A 291 0.54 -1.76 7.58
C ASP A 291 -0.68 -2.70 7.54
N GLU A 292 -1.84 -2.19 7.14
CA GLU A 292 -3.08 -2.98 7.05
C GLU A 292 -3.03 -4.08 5.99
N VAL A 293 -2.44 -3.78 4.82
CA VAL A 293 -2.24 -4.79 3.78
C VAL A 293 -1.16 -5.78 4.17
N LEU A 294 -0.06 -5.32 4.78
CA LEU A 294 1.00 -6.19 5.26
C LEU A 294 0.50 -7.17 6.32
N GLU A 295 -0.29 -6.69 7.27
CA GLU A 295 -0.94 -7.50 8.30
C GLU A 295 -1.87 -8.55 7.68
N LEU A 296 -2.70 -8.18 6.70
CA LEU A 296 -3.55 -9.13 5.98
C LEU A 296 -2.72 -10.23 5.30
N LEU A 297 -1.64 -9.86 4.61
CA LEU A 297 -0.78 -10.81 3.89
C LEU A 297 -0.06 -11.77 4.84
N TYR A 298 0.45 -11.25 5.97
CA TYR A 298 1.13 -12.05 7.00
C TYR A 298 0.16 -13.02 7.69
N LEU A 299 -0.98 -12.51 8.20
CA LEU A 299 -1.99 -13.33 8.86
C LEU A 299 -2.65 -14.32 7.88
N GLY A 300 -2.70 -13.95 6.59
CA GLY A 300 -3.14 -14.78 5.47
C GLY A 300 -2.17 -15.90 5.08
N GLY A 301 -0.99 -15.99 5.70
CA GLY A 301 -0.11 -17.17 5.61
C GLY A 301 1.28 -16.93 5.00
N ARG A 302 1.59 -15.72 4.52
CA ARG A 302 2.95 -15.39 4.07
C ARG A 302 3.86 -15.11 5.26
N SER A 303 5.16 -15.41 5.12
CA SER A 303 6.14 -14.90 6.08
C SER A 303 6.23 -13.37 5.97
N LEU A 304 6.62 -12.69 7.05
CA LEU A 304 6.73 -11.23 7.04
C LEU A 304 7.72 -10.74 5.96
N PRO A 305 8.93 -11.34 5.78
CA PRO A 305 9.84 -10.98 4.68
C PRO A 305 9.21 -11.17 3.29
N HIS A 306 8.41 -12.22 3.08
CA HIS A 306 7.72 -12.46 1.82
C HIS A 306 6.71 -11.36 1.52
N ALA A 307 5.85 -11.03 2.49
CA ALA A 307 4.86 -9.98 2.32
C ALA A 307 5.51 -8.61 2.05
N VAL A 308 6.62 -8.29 2.74
CA VAL A 308 7.38 -7.06 2.50
C VAL A 308 7.99 -7.03 1.10
N LEU A 309 8.64 -8.12 0.63
CA LEU A 309 9.23 -8.16 -0.72
C LEU A 309 8.19 -8.20 -1.86
N MET A 310 6.96 -8.64 -1.56
CA MET A 310 5.84 -8.56 -2.47
C MET A 310 5.35 -7.12 -2.63
N MET A 311 5.26 -6.37 -1.53
CA MET A 311 4.80 -4.97 -1.55
C MET A 311 5.88 -3.98 -2.00
N ILE A 312 7.14 -4.23 -1.62
CA ILE A 312 8.32 -3.43 -2.00
C ILE A 312 9.33 -4.34 -2.73
N PRO A 313 9.05 -4.70 -3.99
CA PRO A 313 9.96 -5.52 -4.78
C PRO A 313 11.22 -4.73 -5.14
N GLU A 314 12.37 -5.42 -5.23
CA GLU A 314 13.58 -4.84 -5.81
C GLU A 314 13.39 -4.61 -7.31
N ALA A 315 14.18 -3.70 -7.90
CA ALA A 315 14.20 -3.53 -9.35
C ALA A 315 14.75 -4.80 -10.02
N TRP A 316 13.87 -5.58 -10.66
CA TRP A 316 14.18 -6.93 -11.14
C TRP A 316 14.18 -7.05 -12.67
N GLU A 317 13.41 -6.22 -13.37
CA GLU A 317 13.17 -6.36 -14.80
C GLU A 317 14.44 -6.17 -15.63
N ASN A 318 15.14 -5.05 -15.39
CA ASN A 318 16.39 -4.70 -16.06
C ASN A 318 17.64 -5.22 -15.33
N HIS A 319 17.49 -6.12 -14.36
CA HIS A 319 18.60 -6.63 -13.55
C HIS A 319 19.32 -7.81 -14.24
N GLU A 320 20.32 -7.53 -15.07
CA GLU A 320 21.00 -8.53 -15.92
C GLU A 320 21.61 -9.73 -15.15
N THR A 321 22.09 -9.52 -13.93
CA THR A 321 22.80 -10.57 -13.15
C THR A 321 21.89 -11.34 -12.18
N MET A 322 20.57 -11.10 -12.20
CA MET A 322 19.63 -11.78 -11.31
C MET A 322 19.44 -13.23 -11.77
N SER A 323 19.39 -14.17 -10.83
CA SER A 323 19.10 -15.57 -11.14
C SER A 323 17.66 -15.75 -11.61
N GLU A 324 17.42 -16.68 -12.54
CA GLU A 324 16.08 -16.91 -13.10
C GLU A 324 15.03 -17.24 -12.03
N PRO A 325 15.30 -18.09 -11.00
CA PRO A 325 14.32 -18.35 -9.95
C PRO A 325 13.88 -17.09 -9.18
N ARG A 326 14.81 -16.14 -8.96
CA ARG A 326 14.47 -14.86 -8.31
C ARG A 326 13.67 -13.96 -9.27
N ARG A 327 14.05 -13.93 -10.56
CA ARG A 327 13.31 -13.21 -11.59
C ARG A 327 11.88 -13.73 -11.71
N ASP A 328 11.69 -15.05 -11.70
CA ASP A 328 10.38 -15.69 -11.73
C ASP A 328 9.55 -15.40 -10.47
N PHE A 329 10.20 -15.37 -9.30
CA PHE A 329 9.54 -14.94 -8.07
C PHE A 329 8.97 -13.52 -8.24
N TYR A 330 9.77 -12.54 -8.64
CA TYR A 330 9.27 -11.16 -8.79
C TYR A 330 8.25 -11.01 -9.92
N ARG A 331 8.48 -11.66 -11.07
CA ARG A 331 7.55 -11.67 -12.21
C ARG A 331 6.20 -12.27 -11.85
N PHE A 332 6.16 -13.30 -11.01
CA PHE A 332 4.90 -13.86 -10.52
C PHE A 332 4.18 -12.89 -9.59
N HIS A 333 4.90 -12.23 -8.68
CA HIS A 333 4.30 -11.30 -7.73
C HIS A 333 3.83 -9.99 -8.39
N SER A 334 4.47 -9.54 -9.48
CA SER A 334 4.00 -8.37 -10.24
C SER A 334 2.64 -8.60 -10.92
N ALA A 335 2.26 -9.86 -11.19
CA ALA A 335 0.93 -10.22 -11.68
C ALA A 335 -0.15 -10.21 -10.57
N LEU A 336 0.26 -10.23 -9.30
CA LEU A 336 -0.64 -10.27 -8.13
C LEU A 336 -0.87 -8.89 -7.51
N MET A 337 0.16 -8.07 -7.45
CA MET A 337 0.16 -6.81 -6.72
C MET A 337 1.14 -5.82 -7.33
N GLU A 338 0.65 -4.60 -7.51
CA GLU A 338 1.46 -3.44 -7.85
C GLU A 338 2.38 -3.04 -6.69
N PRO A 339 3.59 -2.53 -6.97
CA PRO A 339 4.49 -2.02 -5.94
C PRO A 339 3.88 -0.87 -5.15
N TRP A 340 4.09 -0.89 -3.83
CA TRP A 340 3.82 0.24 -2.95
C TRP A 340 5.03 1.17 -2.97
N ASP A 341 5.11 1.97 -4.03
CA ASP A 341 6.28 2.79 -4.35
C ASP A 341 6.25 4.19 -3.71
N GLY A 342 7.43 4.79 -3.64
CA GLY A 342 7.73 6.07 -3.01
C GLY A 342 8.98 5.98 -2.12
N PRO A 343 9.56 7.11 -1.68
CA PRO A 343 10.69 7.07 -0.75
C PRO A 343 10.31 6.31 0.51
N ALA A 344 11.02 5.24 0.85
CA ALA A 344 10.64 4.43 2.01
C ALA A 344 11.85 3.81 2.68
N CYS A 345 11.91 3.95 4.00
CA CYS A 345 12.64 3.03 4.88
C CYS A 345 11.62 2.43 5.83
N ILE A 346 11.23 1.18 5.56
CA ILE A 346 10.26 0.44 6.37
C ILE A 346 11.02 -0.49 7.29
N THR A 347 10.90 -0.25 8.59
CA THR A 347 11.33 -1.21 9.62
C THR A 347 10.10 -1.99 10.07
N PHE A 348 10.21 -3.31 10.14
CA PHE A 348 9.07 -4.20 10.37
C PHE A 348 9.40 -5.31 11.37
N THR A 349 8.40 -5.83 12.08
CA THR A 349 8.55 -6.95 13.02
C THR A 349 7.25 -7.71 13.22
N ASP A 350 7.34 -9.03 13.41
CA ASP A 350 6.25 -9.88 13.91
C ASP A 350 6.44 -10.26 15.39
N GLY A 351 7.45 -9.69 16.04
CA GLY A 351 7.87 -10.00 17.39
C GLY A 351 8.98 -11.05 17.48
N HIS A 352 9.14 -11.94 16.48
CA HIS A 352 10.18 -12.99 16.42
C HIS A 352 11.33 -12.61 15.49
N GLN A 353 11.00 -11.95 14.38
CA GLN A 353 11.94 -11.38 13.44
C GLN A 353 11.73 -9.89 13.36
N ILE A 354 12.83 -9.15 13.23
CA ILE A 354 12.79 -7.70 13.03
C ILE A 354 13.75 -7.32 11.91
N GLY A 355 13.29 -6.49 10.99
CA GLY A 355 14.06 -6.16 9.80
C GLY A 355 13.75 -4.78 9.26
N ALA A 356 14.47 -4.40 8.21
CA ALA A 356 14.22 -3.20 7.46
C ALA A 356 14.47 -3.41 5.97
N VAL A 357 13.71 -2.69 5.15
CA VAL A 357 13.91 -2.61 3.70
C VAL A 357 13.86 -1.14 3.27
N LEU A 358 14.60 -0.81 2.21
CA LEU A 358 14.45 0.46 1.52
C LEU A 358 13.55 0.30 0.30
N ASP A 359 12.98 1.39 -0.17
CA ASP A 359 12.41 1.47 -1.50
C ASP A 359 13.42 1.07 -2.58
N ARG A 360 12.92 0.77 -3.78
CA ARG A 360 13.74 0.31 -4.92
C ARG A 360 14.88 1.26 -5.31
N ASN A 361 14.75 2.54 -4.98
CA ASN A 361 15.72 3.59 -5.28
C ASN A 361 16.62 3.94 -4.07
N GLY A 362 16.23 3.51 -2.87
CA GLY A 362 16.91 3.80 -1.61
C GLY A 362 16.94 5.28 -1.29
N LEU A 363 15.80 5.96 -1.39
CA LEU A 363 15.65 7.40 -1.23
C LEU A 363 15.74 7.86 0.23
N ARG A 364 15.71 6.91 1.18
CA ARG A 364 15.80 7.19 2.62
C ARG A 364 17.04 6.55 3.26
N PRO A 365 17.70 7.24 4.20
CA PRO A 365 18.89 6.70 4.85
C PRO A 365 18.52 5.63 5.87
N SER A 366 19.32 4.55 5.89
CA SER A 366 19.28 3.54 6.96
C SER A 366 20.69 3.00 7.20
N ARG A 367 21.14 3.03 8.46
CA ARG A 367 22.48 2.66 8.91
C ARG A 367 22.37 1.64 10.03
N PHE A 368 23.31 0.70 10.10
CA PHE A 368 23.32 -0.30 11.15
C PHE A 368 24.69 -0.52 11.80
N TRP A 369 24.67 -0.94 13.06
CA TRP A 369 25.80 -1.37 13.88
C TRP A 369 25.47 -2.71 14.51
N ILE A 370 26.48 -3.56 14.55
CA ILE A 370 26.43 -4.83 15.26
C ILE A 370 27.62 -4.83 16.20
N THR A 371 27.40 -5.10 17.48
CA THR A 371 28.45 -5.18 18.48
C THR A 371 28.88 -6.62 18.71
N LYS A 372 30.06 -6.80 19.31
CA LYS A 372 30.65 -8.11 19.65
C LYS A 372 29.83 -8.88 20.68
N ASP A 373 29.09 -8.15 21.52
CA ASP A 373 28.18 -8.68 22.53
C ASP A 373 26.74 -8.85 22.01
N GLY A 374 26.52 -8.76 20.69
CA GLY A 374 25.24 -9.14 20.08
C GLY A 374 24.18 -8.04 20.02
N LEU A 375 24.51 -6.78 20.36
CA LEU A 375 23.60 -5.65 20.15
C LEU A 375 23.54 -5.29 18.67
N VAL A 376 22.32 -5.13 18.16
CA VAL A 376 22.04 -4.66 16.79
C VAL A 376 21.28 -3.35 16.87
N VAL A 377 21.81 -2.32 16.22
CA VAL A 377 21.18 -1.01 16.14
C VAL A 377 21.01 -0.67 14.66
N LEU A 378 19.80 -0.33 14.25
CA LEU A 378 19.50 0.19 12.92
C LEU A 378 18.75 1.51 13.08
N ALA A 379 19.15 2.56 12.38
CA ALA A 379 18.50 3.85 12.47
C ALA A 379 18.65 4.66 11.19
N SER A 380 17.81 5.69 11.05
CA SER A 380 17.92 6.68 9.97
C SER A 380 19.26 7.44 10.00
N GLU A 381 19.92 7.50 11.16
CA GLU A 381 21.17 8.22 11.36
C GLU A 381 22.23 7.42 12.13
N VAL A 382 23.46 7.93 12.07
CA VAL A 382 24.58 7.48 12.89
C VAL A 382 24.58 8.24 14.22
N GLY A 383 24.97 7.58 15.31
CA GLY A 383 25.14 8.24 16.61
C GLY A 383 23.87 8.30 17.48
N VAL A 384 22.85 7.50 17.17
CA VAL A 384 21.65 7.40 18.03
C VAL A 384 21.93 6.76 19.40
N LEU A 385 23.07 6.07 19.54
CA LEU A 385 23.57 5.51 20.79
C LEU A 385 25.09 5.69 20.87
N ASP A 386 25.60 5.98 22.07
CA ASP A 386 27.04 6.08 22.31
C ASP A 386 27.66 4.68 22.52
N ILE A 387 28.09 4.07 21.41
CA ILE A 387 28.70 2.74 21.41
C ILE A 387 30.23 2.86 21.28
N PRO A 388 31.02 2.37 22.26
CA PRO A 388 32.47 2.34 22.18
C PRO A 388 32.96 1.62 20.92
N GLN A 389 33.89 2.24 20.17
CA GLN A 389 34.37 1.71 18.88
C GLN A 389 34.94 0.30 18.99
N GLU A 390 35.57 -0.03 20.11
CA GLU A 390 36.13 -1.36 20.39
C GLU A 390 35.09 -2.48 20.53
N ARG A 391 33.84 -2.13 20.87
CA ARG A 391 32.71 -3.07 20.92
C ARG A 391 32.10 -3.34 19.56
N VAL A 392 32.35 -2.50 18.55
CA VAL A 392 31.71 -2.65 17.25
C VAL A 392 32.34 -3.79 16.46
N LEU A 393 31.50 -4.71 15.99
CA LEU A 393 31.86 -5.84 15.13
C LEU A 393 31.69 -5.49 13.64
N ARG A 394 30.54 -4.93 13.26
CA ARG A 394 30.21 -4.58 11.87
C ARG A 394 29.42 -3.28 11.84
N LYS A 395 29.71 -2.42 10.85
CA LYS A 395 28.92 -1.22 10.52
C LYS A 395 28.54 -1.28 9.05
N GLY A 396 27.36 -0.79 8.71
CA GLY A 396 26.92 -0.74 7.32
C GLY A 396 25.79 0.24 7.08
N ARG A 397 25.31 0.21 5.85
CA ARG A 397 24.11 0.91 5.41
C ARG A 397 23.22 -0.05 4.65
N LEU A 398 21.92 0.16 4.73
CA LEU A 398 20.98 -0.55 3.88
C LEU A 398 21.15 -0.07 2.43
N GLN A 399 21.03 -0.99 1.47
CA GLN A 399 21.19 -0.70 0.04
C GLN A 399 19.82 -0.86 -0.64
N PRO A 400 19.53 -0.11 -1.71
CA PRO A 400 18.32 -0.31 -2.50
C PRO A 400 18.18 -1.77 -2.91
N GLY A 401 16.95 -2.31 -2.83
CA GLY A 401 16.64 -3.71 -3.15
C GLY A 401 17.08 -4.74 -2.11
N LYS A 402 17.86 -4.38 -1.08
CA LYS A 402 18.31 -5.34 -0.04
C LYS A 402 17.49 -5.26 1.24
N MET A 403 17.23 -6.42 1.82
CA MET A 403 16.60 -6.57 3.12
C MET A 403 17.65 -6.82 4.21
N PHE A 404 17.51 -6.14 5.34
CA PHE A 404 18.21 -6.46 6.57
C PHE A 404 17.24 -7.16 7.51
N LEU A 405 17.55 -8.37 7.95
CA LEU A 405 16.66 -9.18 8.78
C LEU A 405 17.41 -9.80 9.95
N VAL A 406 16.90 -9.58 11.16
CA VAL A 406 17.37 -10.19 12.40
C VAL A 406 16.34 -11.21 12.83
N ASP A 407 16.77 -12.45 13.00
CA ASP A 407 15.96 -13.49 13.63
C ASP A 407 16.35 -13.57 15.11
N LEU A 408 15.45 -13.07 15.97
CA LEU A 408 15.70 -12.95 17.41
C LEU A 408 15.73 -14.32 18.07
N ASP A 409 14.95 -15.27 17.57
CA ASP A 409 14.83 -16.61 18.12
C ASP A 409 16.03 -17.48 17.71
N ALA A 410 16.52 -17.33 16.48
CA ALA A 410 17.76 -17.94 16.03
C ALA A 410 19.00 -17.23 16.61
N GLY A 411 18.90 -15.94 16.94
CA GLY A 411 20.00 -15.13 17.46
C GLY A 411 21.03 -14.77 16.38
N ARG A 412 20.57 -14.55 15.14
CA ARG A 412 21.45 -14.24 14.01
C ARG A 412 20.80 -13.28 13.02
N ILE A 413 21.64 -12.70 12.18
CA ILE A 413 21.21 -11.95 11.00
C ILE A 413 21.03 -12.95 9.85
N ILE A 414 19.92 -12.83 9.12
CA ILE A 414 19.68 -13.56 7.89
C ILE A 414 20.11 -12.65 6.74
N GLU A 415 21.05 -13.11 5.91
CA GLU A 415 21.58 -12.31 4.80
C GLU A 415 20.59 -12.26 3.63
N ASP A 416 20.58 -11.16 2.88
CA ASP A 416 19.62 -10.86 1.81
C ASP A 416 19.47 -11.99 0.78
N ASP A 417 20.59 -12.57 0.33
CA ASP A 417 20.59 -13.69 -0.61
C ASP A 417 19.91 -14.94 -0.04
N GLU A 418 20.09 -15.23 1.25
CA GLU A 418 19.44 -16.36 1.92
C GLU A 418 17.92 -16.18 1.95
N ILE A 419 17.46 -14.96 2.26
CA ILE A 419 16.03 -14.60 2.27
C ILE A 419 15.44 -14.84 0.88
N LYS A 420 15.99 -14.17 -0.14
CA LYS A 420 15.46 -14.20 -1.51
C LYS A 420 15.55 -15.58 -2.15
N ASP A 421 16.65 -16.30 -1.95
CA ASP A 421 16.79 -17.66 -2.50
C ASP A 421 15.86 -18.66 -1.83
N SER A 422 15.57 -18.50 -0.53
CA SER A 422 14.58 -19.35 0.14
C SER A 422 13.18 -19.06 -0.40
N LEU A 423 12.82 -17.79 -0.56
CA LEU A 423 11.51 -17.36 -1.05
C LEU A 423 11.28 -17.75 -2.50
N ALA A 424 12.28 -17.59 -3.37
CA ALA A 424 12.23 -18.02 -4.77
C ALA A 424 12.00 -19.52 -4.92
N LYS A 425 12.29 -20.33 -3.89
CA LYS A 425 12.10 -21.80 -3.88
C LYS A 425 10.83 -22.26 -3.17
N THR A 426 10.02 -21.34 -2.63
CA THR A 426 8.78 -21.69 -1.89
C THR A 426 7.72 -22.32 -2.79
N ALA A 427 7.70 -21.96 -4.08
CA ALA A 427 6.79 -22.49 -5.08
C ALA A 427 7.48 -22.57 -6.45
N PRO A 428 6.97 -23.39 -7.39
CA PRO A 428 7.54 -23.50 -8.73
C PRO A 428 7.05 -22.34 -9.62
N TYR A 429 7.47 -21.10 -9.29
CA TYR A 429 7.02 -19.88 -9.96
C TYR A 429 7.23 -19.89 -11.47
N GLY A 430 8.37 -20.41 -11.95
CA GLY A 430 8.64 -20.54 -13.39
C GLY A 430 7.66 -21.48 -14.10
N GLU A 431 7.23 -22.58 -13.48
CA GLU A 431 6.22 -23.48 -14.04
C GLU A 431 4.85 -22.82 -14.09
N TRP A 432 4.50 -22.05 -13.04
CA TRP A 432 3.25 -21.30 -12.99
C TRP A 432 3.19 -20.24 -14.08
N LEU A 433 4.27 -19.47 -14.23
CA LEU A 433 4.40 -18.46 -15.27
C LEU A 433 4.32 -19.07 -16.67
N HIS A 434 5.02 -20.18 -16.92
CA HIS A 434 4.95 -20.87 -18.20
C HIS A 434 3.54 -21.39 -18.54
N ALA A 435 2.79 -21.84 -17.52
CA ALA A 435 1.43 -22.36 -17.71
C ALA A 435 0.36 -21.26 -17.83
N GLY A 436 0.59 -20.08 -17.25
CA GLY A 436 -0.41 -19.02 -17.13
C GLY A 436 -0.15 -17.80 -18.00
N MET A 437 1.08 -17.29 -17.99
CA MET A 437 1.42 -16.00 -18.59
C MET A 437 1.64 -16.16 -20.10
N VAL A 438 0.90 -15.39 -20.89
CA VAL A 438 1.03 -15.37 -22.36
C VAL A 438 1.75 -14.09 -22.76
N ARG A 439 2.86 -14.17 -23.50
CA ARG A 439 3.50 -12.96 -24.04
C ARG A 439 2.77 -12.54 -25.31
N LEU A 440 2.49 -11.24 -25.46
CA LEU A 440 1.78 -10.73 -26.63
C LEU A 440 2.50 -11.03 -27.95
N GLU A 441 3.83 -11.07 -27.94
CA GLU A 441 4.63 -11.42 -29.12
C GLU A 441 4.38 -12.86 -29.61
N ASP A 442 4.12 -13.79 -28.70
CA ASP A 442 3.92 -15.22 -28.97
C ASP A 442 2.53 -15.51 -29.57
N ILE A 443 1.59 -14.56 -29.46
CA ILE A 443 0.24 -14.70 -30.05
C ILE A 443 0.34 -14.58 -31.59
N PRO A 444 -0.29 -15.48 -32.36
CA PRO A 444 -0.22 -15.48 -33.82
C PRO A 444 -0.60 -14.13 -34.46
N ALA A 445 0.22 -13.66 -35.40
CA ALA A 445 -0.02 -12.42 -36.13
C ALA A 445 -1.33 -12.48 -36.94
N ARG A 446 -1.95 -11.30 -37.10
CA ARG A 446 -3.18 -11.11 -37.88
C ARG A 446 -2.90 -10.27 -39.12
N GLU A 447 -3.86 -10.24 -40.03
CA GLU A 447 -3.75 -9.45 -41.26
C GLU A 447 -3.75 -7.95 -40.94
N HIS A 448 -2.73 -7.24 -41.41
CA HIS A 448 -2.62 -5.80 -41.25
C HIS A 448 -3.61 -5.08 -42.18
N ILE A 449 -4.44 -4.20 -41.62
CA ILE A 449 -5.45 -3.45 -42.37
C ILE A 449 -4.93 -2.08 -42.76
N PHE A 450 -4.78 -1.83 -44.06
CA PHE A 450 -4.42 -0.51 -44.60
C PHE A 450 -5.66 0.37 -44.82
N TYR A 451 -5.69 1.55 -44.21
CA TYR A 451 -6.73 2.54 -44.43
C TYR A 451 -6.33 3.56 -45.51
N PRO A 452 -7.23 3.91 -46.45
CA PRO A 452 -6.94 4.93 -47.44
C PRO A 452 -6.88 6.33 -46.79
N HIS A 453 -6.10 7.23 -47.39
CA HIS A 453 -5.89 8.59 -46.89
C HIS A 453 -7.21 9.36 -46.63
N SER A 454 -8.21 9.20 -47.50
CA SER A 454 -9.54 9.82 -47.33
C SER A 454 -10.25 9.37 -46.05
N SER A 455 -10.09 8.09 -45.66
CA SER A 455 -10.65 7.56 -44.41
C SER A 455 -9.93 8.14 -43.20
N VAL A 456 -8.60 8.24 -43.26
CA VAL A 456 -7.77 8.83 -42.19
C VAL A 456 -8.16 10.29 -41.96
N LEU A 457 -8.25 11.09 -43.03
CA LEU A 457 -8.61 12.50 -42.93
C LEU A 457 -10.00 12.72 -42.34
N ARG A 458 -10.97 11.86 -42.69
CA ARG A 458 -12.32 11.91 -42.11
C ARG A 458 -12.28 11.65 -40.60
N ARG A 459 -11.53 10.64 -40.15
CA ARG A 459 -11.40 10.30 -38.72
C ARG A 459 -10.66 11.40 -37.95
N GLN A 460 -9.58 11.94 -38.51
CA GLN A 460 -8.86 13.09 -37.94
C GLN A 460 -9.80 14.27 -37.68
N ARG A 461 -10.68 14.60 -38.63
CA ARG A 461 -11.68 15.66 -38.44
C ARG A 461 -12.69 15.32 -37.35
N ALA A 462 -13.16 14.07 -37.27
CA ALA A 462 -14.11 13.65 -36.24
C ALA A 462 -13.52 13.77 -34.82
N PHE A 463 -12.23 13.47 -34.66
CA PHE A 463 -11.51 13.57 -33.38
C PHE A 463 -10.81 14.92 -33.16
N GLY A 464 -11.13 15.93 -33.97
CA GLY A 464 -10.66 17.30 -33.78
C GLY A 464 -9.18 17.56 -34.07
N TYR A 465 -8.50 16.69 -34.83
CA TYR A 465 -7.09 16.91 -35.19
C TYR A 465 -6.93 18.19 -36.00
N THR A 466 -5.95 19.00 -35.61
CA THR A 466 -5.56 20.20 -36.34
C THR A 466 -4.32 19.98 -37.20
N GLU A 467 -4.13 20.82 -38.21
CA GLU A 467 -2.90 20.81 -39.01
C GLU A 467 -1.67 21.11 -38.15
N GLU A 468 -1.85 21.96 -37.14
CA GLU A 468 -0.82 22.30 -36.16
C GLU A 468 -0.41 21.08 -35.32
N GLU A 469 -1.37 20.33 -34.76
CA GLU A 469 -1.10 19.08 -34.04
C GLU A 469 -0.36 18.07 -34.92
N ILE A 470 -0.81 17.87 -36.17
CA ILE A 470 -0.15 16.92 -37.08
C ILE A 470 1.30 17.35 -37.36
N ARG A 471 1.53 18.65 -37.57
CA ARG A 471 2.84 19.18 -37.97
C ARG A 471 3.80 19.36 -36.80
N LEU A 472 3.33 19.82 -35.65
CA LEU A 472 4.15 20.18 -34.49
C LEU A 472 4.25 19.07 -33.45
N ILE A 473 3.30 18.14 -33.40
CA ILE A 473 3.25 17.07 -32.39
C ILE A 473 3.52 15.71 -33.03
N ILE A 474 2.64 15.26 -33.93
CA ILE A 474 2.74 13.91 -34.52
C ILE A 474 3.98 13.75 -35.41
N THR A 475 4.23 14.72 -36.31
CA THR A 475 5.34 14.62 -37.27
C THR A 475 6.72 14.55 -36.58
N PRO A 476 7.03 15.37 -35.55
CA PRO A 476 8.27 15.23 -34.79
C PRO A 476 8.39 13.88 -34.10
N MET A 477 7.36 13.44 -33.34
CA MET A 477 7.38 12.15 -32.65
C MET A 477 7.67 10.99 -33.60
N ALA A 478 7.01 10.96 -34.76
CA ALA A 478 7.22 9.93 -35.76
C ALA A 478 8.62 9.95 -36.41
N ARG A 479 9.28 11.11 -36.46
CA ARG A 479 10.62 11.25 -37.07
C ARG A 479 11.77 11.02 -36.11
N THR A 480 11.63 11.48 -34.86
CA THR A 480 12.71 11.47 -33.87
C THR A 480 12.55 10.38 -32.81
N GLY A 481 11.34 9.82 -32.66
CA GLY A 481 11.02 8.92 -31.55
C GLY A 481 10.97 9.63 -30.20
N ALA A 482 10.84 10.96 -30.18
CA ALA A 482 10.78 11.77 -28.96
C ALA A 482 9.67 12.81 -29.05
N GLU A 483 9.11 13.19 -27.91
CA GLU A 483 8.11 14.26 -27.81
C GLU A 483 8.65 15.59 -28.36
N PRO A 484 7.78 16.45 -28.92
CA PRO A 484 8.19 17.75 -29.42
C PRO A 484 8.63 18.68 -28.27
N ILE A 485 9.74 19.41 -28.46
CA ILE A 485 10.21 20.41 -27.49
C ILE A 485 9.69 21.79 -27.88
N GLY A 486 9.00 22.45 -26.95
CA GLY A 486 8.54 23.84 -27.04
C GLY A 486 9.30 24.79 -26.11
N SER A 487 8.95 26.08 -26.15
CA SER A 487 9.43 27.10 -25.20
C SER A 487 8.35 28.17 -24.99
N MET A 488 8.54 29.03 -23.98
CA MET A 488 7.54 29.97 -23.46
C MET A 488 6.42 29.28 -22.65
N GLY A 489 5.71 30.05 -21.83
CA GLY A 489 4.54 29.56 -21.09
C GLY A 489 3.30 29.47 -21.98
N THR A 490 2.31 28.68 -21.57
CA THR A 490 0.99 28.64 -22.23
C THR A 490 0.24 29.94 -21.96
N ASP A 491 -0.09 30.70 -23.02
CA ASP A 491 -0.92 31.91 -22.99
C ASP A 491 -2.38 31.62 -23.41
N THR A 492 -2.69 30.35 -23.67
CA THR A 492 -4.04 29.91 -24.04
C THR A 492 -4.97 29.89 -22.82
N PRO A 493 -6.28 30.18 -23.00
CA PRO A 493 -7.25 30.01 -21.92
C PRO A 493 -7.24 28.58 -21.39
N VAL A 494 -7.40 28.41 -20.06
CA VAL A 494 -7.71 27.10 -19.48
C VAL A 494 -8.93 26.50 -20.17
N ALA A 495 -8.99 25.18 -20.33
CA ALA A 495 -9.94 24.51 -21.21
C ALA A 495 -11.41 24.95 -21.02
N VAL A 496 -11.83 25.15 -19.76
CA VAL A 496 -13.18 25.59 -19.40
C VAL A 496 -13.54 27.00 -19.87
N LEU A 497 -12.56 27.86 -20.12
CA LEU A 497 -12.73 29.24 -20.61
C LEU A 497 -12.46 29.37 -22.12
N SER A 498 -12.08 28.28 -22.80
CA SER A 498 -11.78 28.31 -24.22
C SER A 498 -13.06 28.48 -25.04
N GLU A 499 -13.01 29.38 -26.04
CA GLU A 499 -14.08 29.52 -27.04
C GLU A 499 -14.00 28.42 -28.13
N LYS A 500 -12.90 27.65 -28.16
CA LYS A 500 -12.69 26.53 -29.09
C LYS A 500 -13.03 25.20 -28.42
N PRO A 501 -13.51 24.19 -29.17
CA PRO A 501 -13.63 22.83 -28.66
C PRO A 501 -12.29 22.32 -28.11
N ARG A 502 -12.31 21.76 -26.91
CA ARG A 502 -11.15 21.16 -26.24
C ARG A 502 -11.42 19.69 -25.96
N LEU A 503 -10.37 18.89 -25.91
CA LEU A 503 -10.49 17.47 -25.59
C LEU A 503 -10.69 17.31 -24.08
N LEU A 504 -11.27 16.20 -23.66
CA LEU A 504 -11.50 15.95 -22.24
C LEU A 504 -10.18 15.89 -21.45
N PHE A 505 -9.09 15.43 -22.07
CA PHE A 505 -7.75 15.42 -21.49
C PHE A 505 -7.32 16.82 -21.01
N ASP A 506 -7.66 17.90 -21.72
CA ASP A 506 -7.26 19.28 -21.37
C ASP A 506 -7.84 19.79 -20.03
N TYR A 507 -8.83 19.10 -19.48
CA TYR A 507 -9.44 19.43 -18.18
C TYR A 507 -8.72 18.77 -17.00
N PHE A 508 -7.77 17.88 -17.29
CA PHE A 508 -6.94 17.20 -16.29
C PHE A 508 -5.55 17.82 -16.30
N SER A 509 -5.00 18.01 -15.10
CA SER A 509 -3.62 18.46 -14.91
C SER A 509 -2.83 17.33 -14.28
N GLN A 510 -1.63 17.06 -14.82
CA GLN A 510 -0.70 16.12 -14.22
C GLN A 510 -0.27 16.64 -12.84
N LEU A 511 -0.36 15.77 -11.83
CA LEU A 511 0.22 16.04 -10.52
C LEU A 511 1.73 15.79 -10.59
N PHE A 512 2.49 16.57 -9.84
CA PHE A 512 3.92 16.38 -9.70
C PHE A 512 4.33 16.47 -8.24
N ALA A 513 5.42 15.79 -7.91
CA ALA A 513 5.98 15.77 -6.58
C ALA A 513 6.78 17.04 -6.28
N GLN A 514 6.58 17.63 -5.11
CA GLN A 514 7.33 18.80 -4.67
C GLN A 514 7.59 18.73 -3.16
N VAL A 515 8.87 18.84 -2.76
CA VAL A 515 9.36 18.77 -1.36
C VAL A 515 9.15 17.41 -0.67
N THR A 516 7.95 16.85 -0.65
CA THR A 516 7.58 15.67 0.15
C THR A 516 8.27 14.40 -0.37
N ASN A 517 8.26 14.20 -1.68
CA ASN A 517 9.03 13.17 -2.38
C ASN A 517 9.80 13.75 -3.59
N PRO A 518 10.97 13.21 -3.94
CA PRO A 518 11.71 13.64 -5.12
C PRO A 518 11.11 13.04 -6.40
N PRO A 519 11.13 13.77 -7.54
CA PRO A 519 10.91 13.15 -8.84
C PRO A 519 12.09 12.25 -9.22
N LEU A 520 11.84 11.29 -10.12
CA LEU A 520 12.86 10.40 -10.66
C LEU A 520 13.39 10.91 -12.01
N ASP A 521 14.66 10.63 -12.30
CA ASP A 521 15.23 10.89 -13.62
C ASP A 521 15.00 9.66 -14.52
N ALA A 522 13.91 9.69 -15.30
CA ALA A 522 13.50 8.57 -16.15
C ALA A 522 14.56 8.13 -17.19
N ILE A 523 15.57 8.96 -17.48
CA ILE A 523 16.64 8.65 -18.43
C ILE A 523 17.85 8.06 -17.70
N ARG A 524 18.29 8.69 -16.60
CA ARG A 524 19.49 8.24 -15.86
C ARG A 524 19.22 7.08 -14.92
N GLU A 525 17.97 6.93 -14.50
CA GLU A 525 17.50 5.92 -13.55
C GLU A 525 16.55 4.93 -14.25
N GLU A 526 16.72 4.70 -15.56
CA GLU A 526 15.89 3.76 -16.35
C GLU A 526 15.91 2.33 -15.78
N LEU A 527 17.01 1.92 -15.13
CA LEU A 527 17.14 0.58 -14.55
C LEU A 527 16.13 0.29 -13.43
N VAL A 528 15.56 1.32 -12.79
CA VAL A 528 14.60 1.20 -11.69
C VAL A 528 13.16 1.49 -12.12
N THR A 529 12.96 1.93 -13.37
CA THR A 529 11.65 2.18 -13.96
C THR A 529 11.23 1.01 -14.86
N SER A 530 9.91 0.87 -15.00
CA SER A 530 9.31 -0.06 -15.95
C SER A 530 7.98 0.49 -16.45
N LEU A 531 7.70 0.23 -17.71
CA LEU A 531 6.40 0.47 -18.35
C LEU A 531 5.71 -0.85 -18.71
N GLY A 532 6.35 -1.99 -18.42
CA GLY A 532 5.78 -3.31 -18.62
C GLY A 532 4.61 -3.55 -17.69
N GLY A 533 3.67 -4.38 -18.14
CA GLY A 533 2.48 -4.72 -17.37
C GLY A 533 1.82 -5.99 -17.85
N SER A 534 0.64 -6.27 -17.31
CA SER A 534 -0.16 -7.42 -17.70
C SER A 534 -1.63 -7.04 -17.81
N ILE A 535 -2.34 -7.71 -18.73
CA ILE A 535 -3.78 -7.55 -18.93
C ILE A 535 -4.47 -8.90 -18.75
N GLY A 536 -5.52 -8.93 -17.93
CA GLY A 536 -6.30 -10.13 -17.72
C GLY A 536 -6.93 -10.18 -16.32
N PRO A 537 -7.53 -11.33 -15.97
CA PRO A 537 -8.10 -11.54 -14.65
C PRO A 537 -7.02 -11.68 -13.59
N GLU A 538 -7.30 -11.14 -12.41
CA GLU A 538 -6.59 -11.42 -11.17
C GLU A 538 -7.30 -12.55 -10.39
N HIS A 539 -6.60 -13.11 -9.41
CA HIS A 539 -7.12 -14.17 -8.54
C HIS A 539 -6.97 -13.79 -7.07
N ASN A 540 -7.38 -14.69 -6.16
CA ASN A 540 -7.28 -14.48 -4.72
C ASN A 540 -5.83 -14.15 -4.30
N LEU A 541 -5.66 -12.99 -3.67
CA LEU A 541 -4.38 -12.49 -3.20
C LEU A 541 -3.77 -13.37 -2.09
N LEU A 542 -4.60 -14.02 -1.28
CA LEU A 542 -4.17 -14.81 -0.11
C LEU A 542 -3.89 -16.28 -0.41
N ASP A 543 -4.35 -16.77 -1.55
CA ASP A 543 -4.13 -18.16 -2.00
C ASP A 543 -3.68 -18.17 -3.47
N PRO A 544 -2.42 -17.77 -3.74
CA PRO A 544 -1.92 -17.67 -5.10
C PRO A 544 -1.62 -19.05 -5.71
N GLY A 545 -1.80 -19.18 -7.01
CA GLY A 545 -1.43 -20.38 -7.76
C GLY A 545 -1.21 -20.12 -9.25
N PRO A 546 -1.10 -21.16 -10.09
CA PRO A 546 -0.88 -21.00 -11.53
C PRO A 546 -1.95 -20.14 -12.22
N ALA A 547 -3.19 -20.18 -11.72
CA ALA A 547 -4.28 -19.39 -12.26
C ALA A 547 -4.04 -17.88 -12.08
N SER A 548 -3.33 -17.47 -11.02
CA SER A 548 -3.13 -16.06 -10.67
C SER A 548 -2.28 -15.26 -11.64
N CYS A 549 -1.56 -15.93 -12.55
CA CYS A 549 -0.77 -15.29 -13.59
C CYS A 549 -1.31 -15.54 -15.01
N ARG A 550 -2.58 -15.96 -15.14
CA ARG A 550 -3.27 -16.15 -16.44
C ARG A 550 -3.62 -14.82 -17.11
N GLN A 551 -2.60 -14.11 -17.54
CA GLN A 551 -2.68 -12.77 -18.10
C GLN A 551 -1.83 -12.68 -19.36
N ILE A 552 -2.05 -11.65 -20.18
CA ILE A 552 -1.18 -11.31 -21.30
C ILE A 552 -0.15 -10.30 -20.81
N SER A 553 1.12 -10.63 -20.91
CA SER A 553 2.22 -9.72 -20.60
C SER A 553 2.46 -8.76 -21.77
N LEU A 554 2.65 -7.48 -21.44
CA LEU A 554 2.95 -6.37 -22.33
C LEU A 554 4.26 -5.71 -21.89
N ASP A 555 5.15 -5.46 -22.84
CA ASP A 555 6.40 -4.72 -22.56
C ASP A 555 6.16 -3.20 -22.46
N PHE A 556 5.08 -2.71 -23.07
CA PHE A 556 4.72 -1.30 -23.13
C PHE A 556 3.18 -1.14 -23.17
N PRO A 557 2.60 -0.11 -22.54
CA PRO A 557 1.15 0.04 -22.46
C PRO A 557 0.52 0.53 -23.77
N VAL A 558 1.30 1.15 -24.65
CA VAL A 558 0.84 1.54 -25.99
C VAL A 558 1.09 0.39 -26.95
N ILE A 559 0.02 -0.09 -27.56
CA ILE A 559 0.04 -1.16 -28.55
C ILE A 559 -0.42 -0.68 -29.91
N ASP A 560 0.12 -1.27 -30.97
CA ASP A 560 -0.30 -0.99 -32.33
C ASP A 560 -1.59 -1.75 -32.74
N ASN A 561 -2.09 -1.48 -33.94
CA ASN A 561 -3.30 -2.13 -34.47
C ASN A 561 -3.14 -3.64 -34.64
N ASP A 562 -1.94 -4.14 -34.94
CA ASP A 562 -1.69 -5.56 -35.17
C ASP A 562 -1.67 -6.31 -33.84
N GLN A 563 -1.04 -5.71 -32.83
CA GLN A 563 -1.06 -6.16 -31.44
C GLN A 563 -2.47 -6.15 -30.86
N LEU A 564 -3.27 -5.10 -31.10
CA LEU A 564 -4.67 -5.09 -30.68
C LEU A 564 -5.48 -6.20 -31.36
N ALA A 565 -5.26 -6.44 -32.66
CA ALA A 565 -5.90 -7.53 -33.38
C ALA A 565 -5.55 -8.92 -32.80
N LYS A 566 -4.30 -9.10 -32.31
CA LYS A 566 -3.92 -10.31 -31.55
C LYS A 566 -4.74 -10.46 -30.27
N ILE A 567 -4.90 -9.40 -29.48
CA ILE A 567 -5.66 -9.42 -28.22
C ILE A 567 -7.14 -9.73 -28.46
N ILE A 568 -7.78 -9.05 -29.42
CA ILE A 568 -9.20 -9.28 -29.75
C ILE A 568 -9.44 -10.75 -30.13
N ASN A 569 -8.48 -11.37 -30.83
CA ASN A 569 -8.59 -12.72 -31.35
C ASN A 569 -7.73 -13.73 -30.59
N VAL A 570 -7.36 -13.44 -29.33
CA VAL A 570 -6.43 -14.28 -28.55
C VAL A 570 -6.98 -15.69 -28.33
N ASN A 571 -8.30 -15.83 -28.24
CA ASN A 571 -8.97 -17.13 -28.05
C ASN A 571 -9.75 -17.60 -29.30
N ALA A 572 -9.42 -17.09 -30.49
CA ALA A 572 -10.18 -17.42 -31.70
C ALA A 572 -10.09 -18.91 -32.10
N ASP A 573 -9.02 -19.60 -31.73
CA ASP A 573 -8.81 -21.03 -31.95
C ASP A 573 -9.15 -21.90 -30.72
N GLY A 574 -9.67 -21.28 -29.65
CA GLY A 574 -10.04 -21.97 -28.41
C GLY A 574 -8.87 -22.36 -27.51
N THR A 575 -7.64 -21.91 -27.80
CA THR A 575 -6.44 -22.28 -27.03
C THR A 575 -6.29 -21.50 -25.73
N HIS A 576 -6.93 -20.34 -25.61
CA HIS A 576 -6.82 -19.43 -24.47
C HIS A 576 -8.20 -19.04 -23.88
N PRO A 577 -9.03 -20.00 -23.42
CA PRO A 577 -10.40 -19.71 -22.98
C PRO A 577 -10.46 -18.74 -21.79
N GLY A 578 -9.40 -18.64 -21.00
CA GLY A 578 -9.27 -17.70 -19.89
C GLY A 578 -8.95 -16.25 -20.30
N LEU A 579 -8.80 -15.95 -21.59
CA LEU A 579 -8.40 -14.63 -22.11
C LEU A 579 -9.38 -14.08 -23.16
N SER A 580 -10.60 -14.62 -23.26
CA SER A 580 -11.58 -14.17 -24.26
C SER A 580 -11.83 -12.65 -24.18
N ALA A 581 -11.75 -11.97 -25.32
CA ALA A 581 -11.99 -10.55 -25.43
C ALA A 581 -13.43 -10.23 -25.84
N TYR A 582 -13.95 -9.10 -25.39
CA TYR A 582 -15.21 -8.52 -25.85
C TYR A 582 -14.98 -7.06 -26.26
N VAL A 583 -15.42 -6.69 -27.46
CA VAL A 583 -15.25 -5.34 -28.01
C VAL A 583 -16.54 -4.56 -27.81
N VAL A 584 -16.47 -3.54 -26.97
CA VAL A 584 -17.56 -2.60 -26.70
C VAL A 584 -17.53 -1.50 -27.75
N ARG A 585 -18.68 -1.25 -28.37
CA ARG A 585 -18.85 -0.12 -29.30
C ARG A 585 -19.18 1.16 -28.52
N GLY A 586 -18.17 2.00 -28.31
CA GLY A 586 -18.21 3.30 -27.64
C GLY A 586 -18.75 4.42 -28.52
N LEU A 587 -19.88 4.20 -29.21
CA LEU A 587 -20.52 5.19 -30.09
C LEU A 587 -21.94 5.50 -29.61
N PHE A 588 -22.39 6.75 -29.75
CA PHE A 588 -23.74 7.20 -29.41
C PHE A 588 -24.40 7.96 -30.56
N GLN A 589 -25.74 8.01 -30.61
CA GLN A 589 -26.47 8.67 -31.69
C GLN A 589 -26.42 10.19 -31.54
N ILE A 590 -26.02 10.87 -32.62
CA ILE A 590 -25.89 12.34 -32.64
C ILE A 590 -27.26 13.02 -32.46
N ALA A 591 -28.32 12.42 -33.01
CA ALA A 591 -29.68 12.97 -32.97
C ALA A 591 -30.25 13.09 -31.53
N GLU A 592 -29.76 12.28 -30.60
CA GLU A 592 -30.21 12.22 -29.20
C GLU A 592 -29.39 13.14 -28.27
N GLY A 593 -28.34 13.78 -28.79
CA GLY A 593 -27.54 14.75 -28.06
C GLY A 593 -26.93 14.20 -26.76
N GLY A 594 -26.90 15.04 -25.72
CA GLY A 594 -26.29 14.69 -24.42
C GLY A 594 -27.06 13.61 -23.65
N ASP A 595 -28.37 13.48 -23.88
CA ASP A 595 -29.17 12.43 -23.24
C ASP A 595 -28.85 11.07 -23.86
N GLY A 596 -28.72 10.99 -25.19
CA GLY A 596 -28.27 9.75 -25.86
C GLY A 596 -26.87 9.31 -25.44
N LEU A 597 -25.94 10.26 -25.24
CA LEU A 597 -24.62 9.95 -24.66
C LEU A 597 -24.75 9.31 -23.27
N ARG A 598 -25.59 9.88 -22.39
CA ARG A 598 -25.81 9.36 -21.04
C ARG A 598 -26.43 7.96 -21.07
N GLU A 599 -27.47 7.77 -21.86
CA GLU A 599 -28.15 6.49 -22.01
C GLU A 599 -27.19 5.42 -22.53
N ARG A 600 -26.41 5.74 -23.57
CA ARG A 600 -25.43 4.80 -24.12
C ARG A 600 -24.36 4.40 -23.10
N ILE A 601 -23.93 5.29 -22.22
CA ILE A 601 -22.99 4.94 -21.14
C ILE A 601 -23.60 3.91 -20.18
N GLU A 602 -24.88 4.06 -19.80
CA GLU A 602 -25.56 3.09 -18.93
C GLU A 602 -25.80 1.74 -19.63
N GLU A 603 -26.09 1.76 -20.93
CA GLU A 603 -26.14 0.54 -21.74
C GLU A 603 -24.79 -0.17 -21.76
N ILE A 604 -23.70 0.57 -22.01
CA ILE A 604 -22.33 0.01 -22.04
C ILE A 604 -21.97 -0.61 -20.70
N ARG A 605 -22.32 0.02 -19.58
CA ARG A 605 -22.10 -0.57 -18.24
C ARG A 605 -22.79 -1.93 -18.11
N SER A 606 -24.05 -2.02 -18.54
CA SER A 606 -24.83 -3.26 -18.51
C SER A 606 -24.27 -4.31 -19.47
N GLU A 607 -23.89 -3.90 -20.68
CA GLU A 607 -23.28 -4.71 -21.73
C GLU A 607 -21.97 -5.35 -21.25
N VAL A 608 -21.10 -4.56 -20.64
CA VAL A 608 -19.82 -5.03 -20.08
C VAL A 608 -20.06 -6.02 -18.94
N SER A 609 -20.96 -5.71 -18.00
CA SER A 609 -21.29 -6.65 -16.91
C SER A 609 -21.83 -7.97 -17.43
N GLN A 610 -22.61 -7.96 -18.51
CA GLN A 610 -23.10 -9.17 -19.17
C GLN A 610 -21.97 -9.93 -19.87
N ALA A 611 -21.11 -9.25 -20.63
CA ALA A 611 -19.97 -9.87 -21.29
C ALA A 611 -19.04 -10.60 -20.28
N ILE A 612 -18.83 -10.02 -19.10
CA ILE A 612 -18.04 -10.66 -18.03
C ILE A 612 -18.69 -11.95 -17.53
N LYS A 613 -20.02 -11.94 -17.35
CA LYS A 613 -20.81 -13.13 -16.97
C LYS A 613 -20.73 -14.21 -18.05
N ASP A 614 -20.72 -13.81 -19.32
CA ASP A 614 -20.62 -14.69 -20.48
C ASP A 614 -19.19 -15.23 -20.71
N GLY A 615 -18.21 -14.79 -19.91
CA GLY A 615 -16.86 -15.33 -19.90
C GLY A 615 -15.77 -14.41 -20.45
N ALA A 616 -16.10 -13.17 -20.82
CA ALA A 616 -15.09 -12.19 -21.22
C ALA A 616 -14.13 -11.89 -20.07
N ARG A 617 -12.83 -11.84 -20.39
CA ARG A 617 -11.72 -11.55 -19.46
C ARG A 617 -10.86 -10.38 -19.93
N ILE A 618 -11.11 -9.88 -21.14
CA ILE A 618 -10.55 -8.64 -21.67
C ILE A 618 -11.71 -7.84 -22.27
N ILE A 619 -11.83 -6.57 -21.88
CA ILE A 619 -12.82 -5.65 -22.45
C ILE A 619 -12.07 -4.61 -23.27
N VAL A 620 -12.35 -4.56 -24.56
CA VAL A 620 -11.80 -3.56 -25.48
C VAL A 620 -12.84 -2.45 -25.63
N LEU A 621 -12.55 -1.27 -25.12
CA LEU A 621 -13.38 -0.08 -25.27
C LEU A 621 -12.98 0.63 -26.56
N SER A 622 -13.83 0.56 -27.59
CA SER A 622 -13.51 1.05 -28.93
C SER A 622 -14.39 2.22 -29.33
N ASP A 623 -13.77 3.34 -29.71
CA ASP A 623 -14.43 4.48 -30.36
C ASP A 623 -14.37 4.41 -31.90
N ARG A 624 -13.93 3.26 -32.44
CA ARG A 624 -13.79 3.02 -33.88
C ARG A 624 -15.15 3.03 -34.57
N ASP A 625 -15.12 3.34 -35.87
CA ASP A 625 -16.26 3.26 -36.79
C ASP A 625 -17.41 4.25 -36.53
N GLY A 626 -17.10 5.39 -35.90
CA GLY A 626 -17.98 6.57 -35.93
C GLY A 626 -18.29 7.05 -37.35
N ASP A 627 -19.53 7.53 -37.55
CA ASP A 627 -20.06 7.96 -38.83
C ASP A 627 -20.98 9.20 -38.72
N GLY A 628 -21.79 9.46 -39.75
CA GLY A 628 -22.67 10.63 -39.78
C GLY A 628 -23.86 10.55 -38.83
N GLU A 629 -24.15 9.37 -38.26
CA GLU A 629 -25.24 9.12 -37.33
C GLU A 629 -24.72 8.86 -35.91
N ASN A 630 -23.54 8.26 -35.80
CA ASN A 630 -22.94 7.81 -34.55
C ASN A 630 -21.63 8.54 -34.26
N ALA A 631 -21.58 9.29 -33.17
CA ALA A 631 -20.37 9.96 -32.70
C ALA A 631 -19.60 9.09 -31.68
N PRO A 632 -18.26 9.18 -31.64
CA PRO A 632 -17.46 8.53 -30.61
C PRO A 632 -17.70 9.15 -29.24
N ILE A 633 -17.80 8.30 -28.22
CA ILE A 633 -17.77 8.72 -26.82
C ILE A 633 -16.31 9.05 -26.48
N PRO A 634 -16.01 10.20 -25.84
CA PRO A 634 -14.65 10.51 -25.41
C PRO A 634 -14.04 9.36 -24.61
N SER A 635 -12.89 8.90 -25.04
CA SER A 635 -12.25 7.66 -24.58
C SER A 635 -11.94 7.69 -23.08
N LEU A 636 -11.52 8.84 -22.54
CA LEU A 636 -11.32 9.03 -21.10
C LEU A 636 -12.63 8.89 -20.31
N LEU A 637 -13.74 9.44 -20.82
CA LEU A 637 -15.05 9.32 -20.17
C LEU A 637 -15.56 7.87 -20.21
N LEU A 638 -15.44 7.20 -21.36
CA LEU A 638 -15.83 5.81 -21.54
C LEU A 638 -15.05 4.89 -20.60
N THR A 639 -13.73 5.08 -20.53
CA THR A 639 -12.84 4.32 -19.66
C THR A 639 -13.20 4.53 -18.19
N ALA A 640 -13.37 5.78 -17.75
CA ALA A 640 -13.74 6.08 -16.38
C ALA A 640 -15.12 5.49 -16.01
N ALA A 641 -16.10 5.61 -16.89
CA ALA A 641 -17.46 5.11 -16.65
C ALA A 641 -17.49 3.58 -16.47
N VAL A 642 -16.74 2.84 -17.29
CA VAL A 642 -16.62 1.38 -17.18
C VAL A 642 -15.77 0.98 -15.98
N HIS A 643 -14.60 1.61 -15.81
CA HIS A 643 -13.68 1.29 -14.71
C HIS A 643 -14.36 1.43 -13.33
N HIS A 644 -15.01 2.56 -13.08
CA HIS A 644 -15.69 2.80 -11.80
C HIS A 644 -16.93 1.93 -11.61
N HIS A 645 -17.69 1.66 -12.68
CA HIS A 645 -18.81 0.71 -12.63
C HIS A 645 -18.35 -0.68 -12.18
N LEU A 646 -17.26 -1.18 -12.75
CA LEU A 646 -16.69 -2.47 -12.38
C LEU A 646 -16.12 -2.50 -10.96
N ILE A 647 -15.62 -1.38 -10.44
CA ILE A 647 -15.22 -1.27 -9.03
C ILE A 647 -16.46 -1.38 -8.13
N CYS A 648 -17.52 -0.63 -8.43
CA CYS A 648 -18.77 -0.67 -7.67
C CYS A 648 -19.41 -2.06 -7.68
N GLU A 649 -19.38 -2.77 -8.80
CA GLU A 649 -19.88 -4.14 -8.93
C GLU A 649 -18.91 -5.21 -8.40
N LYS A 650 -17.71 -4.84 -7.94
CA LYS A 650 -16.69 -5.78 -7.46
C LYS A 650 -16.28 -6.80 -8.53
N THR A 651 -16.22 -6.37 -9.79
CA THR A 651 -15.87 -7.17 -10.97
C THR A 651 -14.63 -6.65 -11.70
N ARG A 652 -14.06 -5.51 -11.28
CA ARG A 652 -12.88 -4.89 -11.93
C ARG A 652 -11.67 -5.82 -12.03
N THR A 653 -11.40 -6.63 -11.01
CA THR A 653 -10.29 -7.61 -10.97
C THR A 653 -10.52 -8.83 -11.88
N LYS A 654 -11.72 -9.01 -12.44
CA LYS A 654 -12.03 -10.14 -13.32
C LYS A 654 -11.64 -9.90 -14.78
N VAL A 655 -11.23 -8.69 -15.14
CA VAL A 655 -10.97 -8.30 -16.53
C VAL A 655 -9.77 -7.37 -16.69
N GLY A 656 -9.07 -7.50 -17.81
CA GLY A 656 -8.23 -6.42 -18.36
C GLY A 656 -9.08 -5.41 -19.14
N LEU A 657 -8.72 -4.13 -19.07
CA LEU A 657 -9.31 -3.09 -19.92
C LEU A 657 -8.27 -2.63 -20.94
N VAL A 658 -8.66 -2.60 -22.22
CA VAL A 658 -7.86 -2.07 -23.33
C VAL A 658 -8.68 -0.98 -24.01
N VAL A 659 -8.06 0.15 -24.30
CA VAL A 659 -8.74 1.29 -24.93
C VAL A 659 -8.23 1.43 -26.35
N GLU A 660 -9.15 1.35 -27.30
CA GLU A 660 -8.92 1.68 -28.70
C GLU A 660 -9.54 3.05 -28.96
N SER A 661 -8.69 4.05 -29.18
CA SER A 661 -9.11 5.45 -29.29
C SER A 661 -8.49 6.15 -30.49
N GLY A 662 -9.30 6.93 -31.21
CA GLY A 662 -8.82 7.88 -32.22
C GLY A 662 -8.36 9.21 -31.63
N GLU A 663 -8.65 9.52 -30.37
CA GLU A 663 -8.33 10.80 -29.72
C GLU A 663 -6.88 10.92 -29.25
N VAL A 664 -6.22 9.79 -28.95
CA VAL A 664 -4.90 9.74 -28.31
C VAL A 664 -3.82 10.17 -29.31
N ARG A 665 -3.13 11.27 -29.00
CA ARG A 665 -2.16 11.91 -29.91
C ARG A 665 -0.94 12.53 -29.23
N GLU A 666 -0.92 12.53 -27.90
CA GLU A 666 0.10 13.13 -27.03
C GLU A 666 0.41 12.18 -25.87
N VAL A 667 1.45 12.49 -25.08
CA VAL A 667 1.87 11.67 -23.92
C VAL A 667 0.89 11.81 -22.74
N HIS A 668 0.25 12.97 -22.58
CA HIS A 668 -0.78 13.24 -21.58
C HIS A 668 -2.10 12.53 -21.93
#